data_AF-A0A7X8G0C5-F1
#
_entry.id   AF-A0A7X8G0C5-F1
#
_cell.length_a   1.000
_cell.length_b   1.000
_cell.length_c   1.000
_cell.angle_alpha   90.00
_cell.angle_beta   90.00
_cell.angle_gamma   90.00
#
_symmetry.space_group_name_H-M   'P 1'
#
loop_
_entity.id
_entity.type
_entity.pdbx_description
1 polymer ?
#
loop_
_entity_poly.entity_id
_entity_poly.type
_entity_poly.pdbx_seq_one_letter_code
_entity_poly.pdbx_strand_id
1 'polypeptide(L)'
;MRQNIKVKLDELKFYDEKPIGIFGARASGKTIFFTVLYGLSGFNTVDEKFSVICDEPESRKYLKKNYSYLLDGKLPPRTEINDITKINMNYFYNNSSYTLRSFDFAGELLKDHYEETGDKHDKAFLELQDQIYAFFANCSGILVFIEPNSNKKEGFERQTEIDKLLGFLKDYKGKWGFDIPMGLVITKWDKVSEDLNKKTYEEEEYKVEQYVAEHDIYRNVYSLLSGVSSEVKIFPVSAFGEAKEKDLPPDDLKPFNLFLPLVWIAKTRDKEWKDKIINVLKEKIAEKDAKEIVDVFRESNDNKELLKEVNLAYKKYLRNIKSKRSLIMVTVLVVVLGLGYLIGKPHINRAIDINKVKKVSNTNDNTAKMEILKNYYEKYGKKDEVVKKYFEENEELFKQEIEKNIEFPDKKIKYIDTFLEIYPDSTYRLELEALRAYTAYRKDIENSNNNYDRYQISKNFIRSYPYYKNLESVKANYNNYLKLADREKYQEIASKNVITSDNEELFKLIELYLSTEDFTEFRKEVNEIKQAIEEETHYQRIVESLSSYNRNLTKEGLKDLELKANNYISNTIVGKYEKRVKEILKSAQNIEKGIEMDTEYHLKSSNPIESNKVVLKVNVNNKDSYLERKNTNDTDIYVGSIYFKINILTEFDLTLYVTDKKGVEKQYFASEIKISDLNKQIAMKSKNNGDSIEVRIRINENNLKIK
;
A
#
# COMPACT_ATOMS: atom_id res chain seq x y z
N MET A 1 29.83 14.86 17.75
CA MET A 1 30.23 13.46 18.11
C MET A 1 29.65 12.99 19.45
N ARG A 2 29.84 13.70 20.58
CA ARG A 2 29.29 13.28 21.90
C ARG A 2 27.75 13.22 21.96
N GLN A 3 27.06 14.13 21.28
CA GLN A 3 25.59 14.18 21.24
C GLN A 3 24.98 12.96 20.54
N ASN A 4 25.59 12.49 19.43
CA ASN A 4 25.13 11.30 18.71
C ASN A 4 25.32 10.01 19.51
N ILE A 5 26.38 9.91 20.33
CA ILE A 5 26.61 8.74 21.19
C ILE A 5 25.55 8.68 22.30
N LYS A 6 25.20 9.82 22.90
CA LYS A 6 24.17 9.86 23.96
C LYS A 6 22.81 9.39 23.43
N VAL A 7 22.39 9.86 22.26
CA VAL A 7 21.14 9.42 21.62
C VAL A 7 21.13 7.91 21.38
N LYS A 8 22.23 7.35 20.83
CA LYS A 8 22.35 5.88 20.65
C LYS A 8 22.25 5.11 21.96
N LEU A 9 22.83 5.63 23.05
CA LEU A 9 22.79 4.97 24.35
C LEU A 9 21.38 4.99 24.92
N ASP A 10 20.69 6.13 24.86
CA ASP A 10 19.30 6.24 25.31
C ASP A 10 18.39 5.30 24.49
N GLU A 11 18.57 5.23 23.16
CA GLU A 11 17.84 4.29 22.30
C GLU A 11 18.05 2.81 22.65
N LEU A 12 19.20 2.45 23.21
CA LEU A 12 19.51 1.07 23.62
C LEU A 12 19.03 0.72 25.02
N LYS A 13 18.87 1.72 25.90
CA LYS A 13 18.33 1.54 27.26
C LYS A 13 16.83 1.26 27.26
N PHE A 14 16.10 1.77 26.27
CA PHE A 14 14.65 1.61 26.14
C PHE A 14 14.27 0.72 24.94
N TYR A 15 15.17 -0.15 24.50
CA TYR A 15 14.94 -0.95 23.30
C TYR A 15 13.92 -2.07 23.52
N ASP A 16 13.91 -2.65 24.73
CA ASP A 16 12.92 -3.61 25.19
C ASP A 16 11.50 -3.03 25.19
N GLU A 17 11.36 -1.74 25.49
CA GLU A 17 10.09 -1.02 25.49
C GLU A 17 9.56 -0.69 24.08
N LYS A 18 10.41 -0.78 23.04
CA LYS A 18 10.00 -0.47 21.67
C LYS A 18 9.03 -1.53 21.14
N PRO A 19 7.84 -1.14 20.67
CA PRO A 19 6.82 -2.08 20.23
C PRO A 19 7.17 -2.72 18.89
N ILE A 20 6.54 -3.86 18.62
CA ILE A 20 6.42 -4.43 17.28
C ILE A 20 5.14 -3.85 16.65
N GLY A 21 5.29 -3.21 15.49
CA GLY A 21 4.18 -2.62 14.76
C GLY A 21 3.54 -3.61 13.78
N ILE A 22 2.21 -3.69 13.76
CA ILE A 22 1.48 -4.33 12.65
C ILE A 22 0.89 -3.23 11.76
N PHE A 23 1.33 -3.22 10.51
CA PHE A 23 0.84 -2.35 9.45
C PHE A 23 0.10 -3.18 8.39
N GLY A 24 -0.86 -2.57 7.71
CA GLY A 24 -1.53 -3.18 6.56
C GLY A 24 -2.81 -2.44 6.22
N ALA A 25 -3.28 -2.58 4.99
CA ALA A 25 -4.44 -1.87 4.49
C ALA A 25 -5.75 -2.28 5.15
N ARG A 26 -6.84 -1.60 4.77
CA ARG A 26 -8.20 -2.02 5.16
C ARG A 26 -8.46 -3.45 4.68
N ALA A 27 -9.13 -4.23 5.53
CA ALA A 27 -9.50 -5.62 5.24
C ALA A 27 -8.33 -6.60 5.01
N SER A 28 -7.08 -6.20 5.30
CA SER A 28 -5.90 -7.07 5.24
C SER A 28 -5.83 -8.11 6.38
N GLY A 29 -6.89 -8.25 7.19
CA GLY A 29 -6.96 -9.27 8.24
C GLY A 29 -6.32 -8.89 9.59
N LYS A 30 -5.84 -7.66 9.80
CA LYS A 30 -5.28 -7.19 11.09
C LYS A 30 -6.19 -7.48 12.28
N THR A 31 -7.44 -7.00 12.23
CA THR A 31 -8.43 -7.16 13.30
C THR A 31 -8.67 -8.65 13.59
N ILE A 32 -8.77 -9.48 12.56
CA ILE A 32 -8.99 -10.93 12.70
C ILE A 32 -7.75 -11.59 13.33
N PHE A 33 -6.55 -11.22 12.90
CA PHE A 33 -5.29 -11.72 13.46
C PHE A 33 -5.19 -11.46 14.97
N PHE A 34 -5.42 -10.21 15.41
CA PHE A 34 -5.45 -9.90 16.86
C PHE A 34 -6.58 -10.62 17.60
N THR A 35 -7.75 -10.74 16.96
CA THR A 35 -8.91 -11.39 17.58
C THR A 35 -8.66 -12.87 17.81
N VAL A 36 -8.06 -13.57 16.85
CA VAL A 36 -7.72 -14.99 17.01
C VAL A 36 -6.55 -15.16 17.98
N LEU A 37 -5.53 -14.30 17.93
CA LEU A 37 -4.46 -14.30 18.95
C LEU A 37 -5.01 -14.13 20.37
N TYR A 38 -5.98 -13.23 20.55
CA TYR A 38 -6.69 -13.03 21.82
C TYR A 38 -7.52 -14.26 22.19
N GLY A 39 -8.25 -14.83 21.25
CA GLY A 39 -9.08 -16.02 21.47
C GLY A 39 -8.29 -17.26 21.90
N LEU A 40 -7.05 -17.36 21.42
CA LEU A 40 -6.09 -18.41 21.77
C LEU A 40 -5.20 -18.03 22.96
N SER A 41 -5.43 -16.86 23.58
CA SER A 41 -4.73 -16.47 24.80
C SER A 41 -5.03 -17.48 25.91
N GLY A 42 -3.97 -18.12 26.41
CA GLY A 42 -4.05 -19.13 27.47
C GLY A 42 -3.63 -20.55 27.05
N PHE A 43 -3.56 -20.88 25.76
CA PHE A 43 -3.17 -22.24 25.33
C PHE A 43 -2.37 -22.23 24.01
N ASN A 44 -1.04 -22.25 24.11
CA ASN A 44 -0.21 -22.96 23.14
C ASN A 44 0.59 -24.03 23.90
N THR A 45 -0.06 -25.16 24.14
CA THR A 45 0.45 -26.32 24.91
C THR A 45 1.46 -27.17 24.15
N VAL A 46 1.81 -26.81 22.92
CA VAL A 46 2.76 -27.61 22.13
C VAL A 46 4.20 -27.34 22.57
N ASP A 47 4.50 -26.17 23.15
CA ASP A 47 5.88 -25.80 23.51
C ASP A 47 6.06 -24.99 24.81
N GLU A 48 4.98 -24.60 25.52
CA GLU A 48 4.99 -23.72 26.72
C GLU A 48 5.74 -22.37 26.58
N LYS A 49 6.30 -22.08 25.42
CA LYS A 49 7.18 -20.92 25.17
C LYS A 49 6.46 -19.71 24.62
N PHE A 50 5.19 -19.82 24.24
CA PHE A 50 4.43 -18.72 23.65
C PHE A 50 3.12 -18.50 24.39
N SER A 51 2.89 -17.28 24.86
CA SER A 51 1.60 -16.88 25.44
C SER A 51 1.26 -15.44 25.04
N VAL A 52 -0.02 -15.09 25.13
CA VAL A 52 -0.54 -13.77 24.74
C VAL A 52 -1.35 -13.23 25.90
N ILE A 53 -1.16 -11.95 26.21
CA ILE A 53 -1.90 -11.24 27.25
C ILE A 53 -2.35 -9.88 26.71
N CYS A 54 -3.62 -9.56 26.89
CA CYS A 54 -4.17 -8.26 26.55
C CYS A 54 -4.54 -7.54 27.85
N ASP A 55 -3.59 -6.76 28.39
CA ASP A 55 -3.75 -6.05 29.67
C ASP A 55 -4.54 -4.74 29.54
N GLU A 56 -4.49 -4.10 28.37
CA GLU A 56 -5.20 -2.85 28.13
C GLU A 56 -6.72 -3.10 28.09
N PRO A 57 -7.52 -2.46 28.97
CA PRO A 57 -8.95 -2.74 29.09
C PRO A 57 -9.74 -2.51 27.79
N GLU A 58 -9.42 -1.46 27.04
CA GLU A 58 -10.08 -1.11 25.78
C GLU A 58 -9.80 -2.16 24.69
N SER A 59 -8.53 -2.49 24.47
CA SER A 59 -8.12 -3.56 23.56
C SER A 59 -8.76 -4.90 23.95
N ARG A 60 -8.80 -5.23 25.25
CA ARG A 60 -9.42 -6.47 25.74
C ARG A 60 -10.92 -6.50 25.45
N LYS A 61 -11.64 -5.42 25.72
CA LYS A 61 -13.08 -5.30 25.46
C LYS A 61 -13.38 -5.42 23.97
N TYR A 62 -12.60 -4.74 23.14
CA TYR A 62 -12.70 -4.78 21.68
C TYR A 62 -12.49 -6.20 21.14
N LEU A 63 -11.38 -6.84 21.50
CA LEU A 63 -11.02 -8.17 21.01
C LEU A 63 -11.95 -9.26 21.55
N LYS A 64 -12.42 -9.15 22.80
CA LYS A 64 -13.42 -10.07 23.36
C LYS A 64 -14.73 -10.03 22.59
N LYS A 65 -15.21 -8.83 22.24
CA LYS A 65 -16.42 -8.65 21.41
C LYS A 65 -16.22 -9.23 20.01
N ASN A 66 -15.07 -8.97 19.39
CA ASN A 66 -14.78 -9.50 18.06
C ASN A 66 -14.66 -11.03 18.06
N TYR A 67 -14.09 -11.60 19.12
CA TYR A 67 -13.93 -13.04 19.24
C TYR A 67 -15.27 -13.77 19.35
N SER A 68 -16.26 -13.20 20.05
CA SER A 68 -17.60 -13.80 20.07
C SER A 68 -18.25 -13.87 18.69
N TYR A 69 -18.00 -12.89 17.79
CA TYR A 69 -18.49 -13.00 16.41
C TYR A 69 -17.87 -14.19 15.67
N LEU A 70 -16.57 -14.41 15.84
CA LEU A 70 -15.88 -15.54 15.20
C LEU A 70 -16.44 -16.88 15.70
N LEU A 71 -16.68 -17.00 17.01
CA LEU A 71 -17.30 -18.20 17.61
C LEU A 71 -18.74 -18.43 17.10
N ASP A 72 -19.46 -17.37 16.74
CA ASP A 72 -20.81 -17.43 16.15
C ASP A 72 -20.79 -17.70 14.63
N GLY A 73 -19.62 -18.01 14.03
CA GLY A 73 -19.49 -18.23 12.59
C GLY A 73 -19.60 -16.94 11.76
N LYS A 74 -19.38 -15.77 12.37
CA LYS A 74 -19.56 -14.44 11.75
C LYS A 74 -18.25 -13.65 11.73
N LEU A 75 -18.11 -12.76 10.76
CA LEU A 75 -17.04 -11.77 10.77
C LEU A 75 -17.39 -10.61 11.73
N PRO A 76 -16.41 -10.07 12.48
CA PRO A 76 -16.58 -8.83 13.22
C PRO A 76 -17.07 -7.70 12.30
N PRO A 77 -17.86 -6.75 12.83
CA PRO A 77 -18.28 -5.58 12.07
C PRO A 77 -17.06 -4.79 11.59
N ARG A 78 -17.18 -4.17 10.40
CA ARG A 78 -16.10 -3.34 9.84
C ARG A 78 -15.87 -2.14 10.76
N THR A 79 -14.60 -1.82 11.03
CA THR A 79 -14.19 -0.60 11.73
C THR A 79 -14.77 0.62 11.01
N GLU A 80 -15.50 1.47 11.75
CA GLU A 80 -16.15 2.67 11.21
C GLU A 80 -15.10 3.71 10.78
N ILE A 81 -15.47 4.56 9.82
CA ILE A 81 -14.56 5.48 9.11
C ILE A 81 -13.85 6.48 10.04
N ASN A 82 -14.45 6.81 11.19
CA ASN A 82 -13.99 7.85 12.09
C ASN A 82 -13.34 7.34 13.40
N ASP A 83 -13.27 6.01 13.59
CA ASP A 83 -12.76 5.43 14.84
C ASP A 83 -11.38 4.80 14.63
N ILE A 84 -10.38 5.32 15.35
CA ILE A 84 -9.05 4.74 15.40
C ILE A 84 -8.99 3.84 16.61
N THR A 85 -9.10 2.54 16.36
CA THR A 85 -8.93 1.58 17.44
C THR A 85 -7.45 1.25 17.56
N LYS A 86 -6.82 1.75 18.63
CA LYS A 86 -5.47 1.32 19.00
C LYS A 86 -5.60 -0.05 19.64
N ILE A 87 -4.91 -1.04 19.08
CA ILE A 87 -4.84 -2.38 19.65
C ILE A 87 -3.46 -2.55 20.25
N ASN A 88 -3.40 -2.83 21.55
CA ASN A 88 -2.19 -3.06 22.31
C ASN A 88 -2.28 -4.41 23.02
N MET A 89 -1.29 -5.27 22.78
CA MET A 89 -1.26 -6.63 23.28
C MET A 89 0.17 -6.99 23.61
N ASN A 90 0.40 -7.72 24.68
CA ASN A 90 1.70 -8.29 24.98
C ASN A 90 1.70 -9.77 24.59
N TYR A 91 2.82 -10.25 24.07
CA TYR A 91 3.05 -11.67 23.94
C TYR A 91 4.37 -12.04 24.58
N PHE A 92 4.43 -13.24 25.13
CA PHE A 92 5.62 -13.79 25.75
C PHE A 92 6.20 -14.83 24.81
N TYR A 93 7.50 -14.72 24.55
CA TYR A 93 8.24 -15.72 23.81
C TYR A 93 9.53 -16.03 24.55
N ASN A 94 9.75 -17.31 24.91
CA ASN A 94 10.90 -17.74 25.72
C ASN A 94 11.10 -16.88 26.98
N ASN A 95 10.06 -16.66 27.79
CA ASN A 95 10.06 -15.82 29.00
C ASN A 95 10.31 -14.31 28.80
N SER A 96 10.67 -13.87 27.59
CA SER A 96 10.78 -12.46 27.24
C SER A 96 9.41 -11.92 26.82
N SER A 97 9.11 -10.68 27.19
CA SER A 97 7.84 -10.01 26.88
C SER A 97 8.01 -9.02 25.73
N TYR A 98 7.06 -9.01 24.81
CA TYR A 98 7.07 -8.16 23.63
C TYR A 98 5.72 -7.46 23.49
N THR A 99 5.76 -6.15 23.29
CA THR A 99 4.55 -5.36 23.06
C THR A 99 4.23 -5.30 21.56
N LEU A 100 3.08 -5.85 21.19
CA LEU A 100 2.49 -5.80 19.87
C LEU A 100 1.47 -4.66 19.79
N ARG A 101 1.65 -3.77 18.83
CA ARG A 101 0.75 -2.62 18.63
C ARG A 101 0.33 -2.48 17.19
N SER A 102 -0.93 -2.12 16.99
CA SER A 102 -1.46 -1.74 15.69
C SER A 102 -2.44 -0.60 15.83
N PHE A 103 -2.51 0.20 14.78
CA PHE A 103 -3.58 1.17 14.59
C PHE A 103 -4.55 0.52 13.61
N ASP A 104 -5.72 0.15 14.10
CA ASP A 104 -6.82 -0.28 13.24
C ASP A 104 -7.50 1.00 12.75
N PHE A 105 -7.07 1.48 11.59
CA PHE A 105 -7.64 2.64 10.91
C PHE A 105 -8.56 2.19 9.78
N ALA A 106 -9.65 2.91 9.56
CA ALA A 106 -10.39 2.83 8.31
C ALA A 106 -9.47 3.34 7.18
N GLY A 107 -9.38 2.61 6.07
CA GLY A 107 -8.48 2.92 4.94
C GLY A 107 -8.65 4.31 4.29
N GLU A 108 -9.67 5.08 4.71
CA GLU A 108 -9.84 6.49 4.32
C GLU A 108 -8.84 7.43 5.01
N LEU A 109 -8.19 7.02 6.11
CA LEU A 109 -7.12 7.78 6.77
C LEU A 109 -5.84 7.94 5.92
N LEU A 110 -5.73 7.22 4.79
CA LEU A 110 -4.64 7.35 3.81
C LEU A 110 -5.14 7.74 2.40
N LYS A 111 -6.46 7.86 2.22
CA LYS A 111 -7.04 8.42 1.00
C LYS A 111 -6.89 9.93 1.04
N ASP A 112 -6.63 10.51 -0.11
CA ASP A 112 -6.30 11.92 -0.28
C ASP A 112 -7.52 12.81 0.04
N HIS A 113 -7.84 12.98 1.33
CA HIS A 113 -8.86 13.93 1.80
C HIS A 113 -8.51 15.39 1.50
N TYR A 114 -7.34 15.63 0.92
CA TYR A 114 -6.94 16.91 0.34
C TYR A 114 -7.81 17.35 -0.85
N GLU A 115 -8.52 16.44 -1.54
CA GLU A 115 -9.20 16.79 -2.79
C GLU A 115 -10.66 17.26 -2.65
N GLU A 116 -11.36 16.96 -1.54
CA GLU A 116 -12.82 17.20 -1.45
C GLU A 116 -13.27 18.33 -0.50
N THR A 117 -12.43 18.79 0.43
CA THR A 117 -12.85 19.82 1.39
C THR A 117 -11.85 20.97 1.50
N GLY A 118 -12.23 22.13 0.96
CA GLY A 118 -11.44 23.35 1.03
C GLY A 118 -11.13 23.76 2.48
N ASP A 119 -9.84 23.91 2.77
CA ASP A 119 -9.20 24.80 3.75
C ASP A 119 -9.61 24.78 5.23
N LYS A 120 -10.51 23.93 5.73
CA LYS A 120 -10.94 23.99 7.16
C LYS A 120 -11.00 22.71 7.99
N HIS A 121 -10.74 21.56 7.40
CA HIS A 121 -10.22 20.38 8.11
C HIS A 121 -8.86 20.13 7.46
N ASP A 122 -7.71 20.04 8.15
CA ASP A 122 -7.35 18.77 8.78
C ASP A 122 -6.01 18.81 9.55
N LYS A 123 -5.75 19.87 10.33
CA LYS A 123 -4.56 19.87 11.22
C LYS A 123 -4.56 18.64 12.15
N ALA A 124 -5.72 18.26 12.66
CA ALA A 124 -5.88 17.07 13.51
C ALA A 124 -5.59 15.75 12.76
N PHE A 125 -5.91 15.67 11.48
CA PHE A 125 -5.65 14.50 10.63
C PHE A 125 -4.17 14.37 10.28
N LEU A 126 -3.51 15.48 9.91
CA LEU A 126 -2.07 15.50 9.69
C LEU A 126 -1.30 15.17 10.98
N GLU A 127 -1.70 15.76 12.11
CA GLU A 127 -1.13 15.45 13.43
C GLU A 127 -1.30 13.96 13.79
N LEU A 128 -2.42 13.34 13.40
CA LEU A 128 -2.68 11.94 13.62
C LEU A 128 -1.86 11.03 12.70
N GLN A 129 -1.75 11.38 11.42
CA GLN A 129 -0.92 10.67 10.45
C GLN A 129 0.56 10.70 10.90
N ASP A 130 1.04 11.87 11.31
CA ASP A 130 2.36 12.05 11.91
C ASP A 130 2.55 11.19 13.16
N GLN A 131 1.52 11.07 14.02
CA GLN A 131 1.57 10.19 15.20
C GLN A 131 1.69 8.71 14.82
N ILE A 132 0.92 8.24 13.84
CA ILE A 132 0.97 6.86 13.35
C ILE A 132 2.36 6.55 12.79
N TYR A 133 2.86 7.46 11.96
CA TYR A 133 4.13 7.26 11.32
C TYR A 133 5.33 7.40 12.29
N ALA A 134 5.29 8.36 13.21
CA ALA A 134 6.26 8.47 14.30
C ALA A 134 6.27 7.22 15.19
N PHE A 135 5.10 6.59 15.40
CA PHE A 135 5.01 5.30 16.08
C PHE A 135 5.79 4.21 15.32
N PHE A 136 5.56 4.04 14.01
CA PHE A 136 6.28 3.04 13.22
C PHE A 136 7.78 3.31 13.15
N ALA A 137 8.20 4.58 13.14
CA ALA A 137 9.60 4.97 13.20
C ALA A 137 10.29 4.62 14.54
N ASN A 138 9.51 4.36 15.59
CA ASN A 138 9.98 3.95 16.91
C ASN A 138 9.76 2.45 17.21
N CYS A 139 9.24 1.68 16.25
CA CYS A 139 9.10 0.24 16.39
C CYS A 139 10.45 -0.47 16.37
N SER A 140 10.54 -1.62 17.04
CA SER A 140 11.70 -2.53 17.02
C SER A 140 11.55 -3.70 16.04
N GLY A 141 10.40 -3.78 15.37
CA GLY A 141 10.10 -4.68 14.26
C GLY A 141 8.75 -4.30 13.65
N ILE A 142 8.55 -4.58 12.37
CA ILE A 142 7.29 -4.27 11.68
C ILE A 142 6.80 -5.51 10.93
N LEU A 143 5.52 -5.85 11.06
CA LEU A 143 4.85 -6.84 10.22
C LEU A 143 3.90 -6.11 9.27
N VAL A 144 4.06 -6.34 7.98
CA VAL A 144 3.28 -5.73 6.90
C VAL A 144 2.30 -6.76 6.36
N PHE A 145 1.02 -6.51 6.57
CA PHE A 145 -0.07 -7.42 6.25
C PHE A 145 -0.65 -7.07 4.87
N ILE A 146 -0.70 -8.06 3.99
CA ILE A 146 -1.32 -7.96 2.68
C ILE A 146 -2.17 -9.20 2.43
N GLU A 147 -3.28 -9.06 1.71
CA GLU A 147 -4.16 -10.17 1.33
C GLU A 147 -3.88 -10.55 -0.15
N PRO A 148 -3.96 -11.85 -0.52
CA PRO A 148 -4.04 -12.35 -1.89
C PRO A 148 -5.18 -11.68 -2.66
N ASN A 149 -4.86 -10.95 -3.73
CA ASN A 149 -5.81 -10.17 -4.50
C ASN A 149 -6.58 -11.04 -5.49
N SER A 150 -7.87 -10.76 -5.65
CA SER A 150 -8.64 -11.13 -6.84
C SER A 150 -8.76 -9.98 -7.85
N ASN A 151 -8.41 -8.73 -7.48
CA ASN A 151 -8.52 -7.53 -8.33
C ASN A 151 -7.23 -6.66 -8.27
N LYS A 152 -6.74 -6.23 -9.45
CA LYS A 152 -5.51 -5.41 -9.61
C LYS A 152 -5.60 -4.04 -8.94
N LYS A 153 -6.77 -3.40 -8.92
CA LYS A 153 -6.94 -2.04 -8.37
C LYS A 153 -6.68 -1.99 -6.87
N GLU A 154 -7.31 -2.88 -6.10
CA GLU A 154 -7.12 -2.97 -4.65
C GLU A 154 -5.67 -3.30 -4.28
N GLY A 155 -5.01 -4.11 -5.10
CA GLY A 155 -3.59 -4.42 -4.93
C GLY A 155 -2.68 -3.20 -5.08
N PHE A 156 -2.98 -2.32 -6.05
CA PHE A 156 -2.22 -1.09 -6.25
C PHE A 156 -2.41 -0.12 -5.07
N GLU A 157 -3.65 0.08 -4.62
CA GLU A 157 -3.95 0.91 -3.43
C GLU A 157 -3.16 0.43 -2.20
N ARG A 158 -3.12 -0.90 -1.97
CA ARG A 158 -2.33 -1.53 -0.90
C ARG A 158 -0.83 -1.28 -1.04
N GLN A 159 -0.30 -1.32 -2.26
CA GLN A 159 1.10 -0.99 -2.52
C GLN A 159 1.39 0.48 -2.20
N THR A 160 0.53 1.40 -2.64
CA THR A 160 0.68 2.84 -2.39
C THR A 160 0.69 3.16 -0.90
N GLU A 161 -0.14 2.51 -0.07
CA GLU A 161 -0.11 2.71 1.39
C GLU A 161 1.22 2.29 2.01
N ILE A 162 1.80 1.18 1.54
CA ILE A 162 3.13 0.71 1.98
C ILE A 162 4.21 1.69 1.52
N ASP A 163 4.14 2.17 0.28
CA ASP A 163 5.05 3.18 -0.26
C ASP A 163 5.02 4.47 0.56
N LYS A 164 3.82 4.95 0.95
CA LYS A 164 3.65 6.13 1.82
C LYS A 164 4.32 5.91 3.18
N LEU A 165 4.11 4.75 3.83
CA LEU A 165 4.77 4.43 5.10
C LEU A 165 6.30 4.42 4.96
N LEU A 166 6.83 3.75 3.95
CA LEU A 166 8.27 3.64 3.73
C LEU A 166 8.91 5.00 3.38
N GLY A 167 8.21 5.81 2.57
CA GLY A 167 8.58 7.18 2.25
C GLY A 167 8.70 8.04 3.51
N PHE A 168 7.69 7.99 4.39
CA PHE A 168 7.76 8.70 5.66
C PHE A 168 8.92 8.21 6.53
N LEU A 169 9.07 6.89 6.71
CA LEU A 169 10.10 6.33 7.58
C LEU A 169 11.48 6.83 7.14
N LYS A 170 11.69 6.94 5.83
CA LYS A 170 12.92 7.42 5.22
C LYS A 170 13.13 8.90 5.54
N ASP A 171 12.10 9.72 5.39
CA ASP A 171 12.18 11.15 5.68
C ASP A 171 12.44 11.40 7.17
N TYR A 172 11.81 10.62 8.06
CA TYR A 172 12.00 10.70 9.51
C TYR A 172 13.42 10.32 9.94
N LYS A 173 14.03 9.29 9.34
CA LYS A 173 15.39 8.83 9.69
C LYS A 173 16.50 9.46 8.84
N GLY A 174 16.15 10.17 7.77
CA GLY A 174 17.10 10.77 6.83
C GLY A 174 17.96 9.76 6.05
N LYS A 175 17.58 8.48 6.02
CA LYS A 175 18.29 7.41 5.29
C LYS A 175 17.32 6.35 4.75
N TRP A 176 17.66 5.76 3.60
CA TRP A 176 16.87 4.71 2.93
C TRP A 176 16.97 3.33 3.62
N GLY A 177 17.85 3.13 4.61
CA GLY A 177 18.01 1.85 5.31
C GLY A 177 17.67 1.95 6.80
N PHE A 178 16.68 1.17 7.24
CA PHE A 178 16.25 1.00 8.62
C PHE A 178 16.91 -0.22 9.25
N ASP A 179 17.47 0.02 10.43
CA ASP A 179 17.83 -1.03 11.37
C ASP A 179 16.54 -1.42 12.13
N ILE A 180 15.57 -1.95 11.36
CA ILE A 180 14.27 -2.47 11.83
C ILE A 180 13.92 -3.67 10.94
N PRO A 181 13.78 -4.89 11.48
CA PRO A 181 13.36 -6.06 10.71
C PRO A 181 11.91 -5.94 10.27
N MET A 182 11.61 -6.43 9.07
CA MET A 182 10.27 -6.34 8.48
C MET A 182 9.76 -7.69 7.98
N GLY A 183 8.59 -8.14 8.46
CA GLY A 183 7.95 -9.36 7.97
C GLY A 183 6.83 -9.05 6.98
N LEU A 184 6.85 -9.64 5.79
CA LEU A 184 5.73 -9.59 4.86
C LEU A 184 4.76 -10.74 5.14
N VAL A 185 3.58 -10.42 5.67
CA VAL A 185 2.57 -11.40 6.05
C VAL A 185 1.48 -11.46 4.98
N ILE A 186 1.46 -12.54 4.21
CA ILE A 186 0.39 -12.84 3.25
C ILE A 186 -0.76 -13.48 4.02
N THR A 187 -1.74 -12.66 4.37
CA THR A 187 -2.93 -13.07 5.15
C THR A 187 -3.95 -13.81 4.29
N LYS A 188 -4.92 -14.49 4.90
CA LYS A 188 -5.97 -15.27 4.19
C LYS A 188 -5.37 -16.26 3.18
N TRP A 189 -4.28 -16.92 3.60
CA TRP A 189 -3.55 -17.86 2.74
C TRP A 189 -4.39 -19.06 2.29
N ASP A 190 -5.51 -19.33 2.98
CA ASP A 190 -6.56 -20.28 2.58
C ASP A 190 -7.17 -19.97 1.21
N LYS A 191 -7.05 -18.74 0.71
CA LYS A 191 -7.47 -18.38 -0.66
C LYS A 191 -6.51 -18.86 -1.74
N VAL A 192 -5.29 -19.25 -1.37
CA VAL A 192 -4.21 -19.64 -2.30
C VAL A 192 -3.81 -21.10 -2.10
N SER A 193 -3.90 -21.62 -0.87
CA SER A 193 -3.62 -23.01 -0.56
C SER A 193 -4.82 -23.72 0.05
N GLU A 194 -5.17 -24.86 -0.55
CA GLU A 194 -6.23 -25.76 -0.10
C GLU A 194 -5.72 -26.70 0.99
N ASP A 195 -6.61 -27.24 1.82
CA ASP A 195 -6.28 -28.28 2.82
C ASP A 195 -5.21 -27.83 3.85
N LEU A 196 -5.17 -26.54 4.23
CA LEU A 196 -4.17 -25.98 5.16
C LEU A 196 -4.01 -26.77 6.47
N ASN A 197 -5.09 -27.43 6.92
CA ASN A 197 -5.10 -28.27 8.11
C ASN A 197 -4.15 -29.49 8.04
N LYS A 198 -3.70 -29.88 6.84
CA LYS A 198 -2.80 -31.01 6.60
C LYS A 198 -1.39 -30.56 6.17
N LYS A 199 -1.16 -29.26 6.02
CA LYS A 199 0.08 -28.68 5.49
C LYS A 199 1.02 -28.28 6.61
N THR A 200 2.32 -28.45 6.38
CA THR A 200 3.35 -27.90 7.27
C THR A 200 3.76 -26.51 6.81
N TYR A 201 4.45 -25.77 7.70
CA TYR A 201 5.02 -24.48 7.34
C TYR A 201 6.02 -24.61 6.18
N GLU A 202 6.88 -25.63 6.24
CA GLU A 202 7.97 -25.83 5.28
C GLU A 202 7.45 -26.06 3.86
N GLU A 203 6.31 -26.75 3.72
CA GLU A 203 5.65 -26.95 2.42
C GLU A 203 5.13 -25.64 1.82
N GLU A 204 4.58 -24.77 2.66
CA GLU A 204 3.95 -23.52 2.22
C GLU A 204 4.95 -22.35 2.13
N GLU A 205 6.11 -22.44 2.77
CA GLU A 205 7.20 -21.45 2.67
C GLU A 205 7.66 -21.29 1.22
N TYR A 206 7.94 -22.40 0.52
CA TYR A 206 8.31 -22.36 -0.89
C TYR A 206 7.17 -21.80 -1.76
N LYS A 207 5.93 -22.19 -1.47
CA LYS A 207 4.76 -21.76 -2.24
C LYS A 207 4.49 -20.26 -2.12
N VAL A 208 4.65 -19.68 -0.92
CA VAL A 208 4.47 -18.23 -0.73
C VAL A 208 5.57 -17.43 -1.43
N GLU A 209 6.80 -17.93 -1.45
CA GLU A 209 7.90 -17.29 -2.18
C GLU A 209 7.64 -17.26 -3.70
N GLN A 210 7.19 -18.39 -4.27
CA GLN A 210 6.79 -18.45 -5.67
C GLN A 210 5.61 -17.51 -5.95
N TYR A 211 4.59 -17.53 -5.10
CA TYR A 211 3.43 -16.64 -5.24
C TYR A 211 3.83 -15.16 -5.26
N VAL A 212 4.73 -14.74 -4.36
CA VAL A 212 5.25 -13.37 -4.33
C VAL A 212 6.05 -13.05 -5.58
N ALA A 213 6.85 -13.99 -6.10
CA ALA A 213 7.66 -13.77 -7.30
C ALA A 213 6.83 -13.65 -8.59
N GLU A 214 5.75 -14.43 -8.70
CA GLU A 214 4.86 -14.49 -9.87
C GLU A 214 3.90 -13.30 -9.99
N HIS A 215 3.69 -12.56 -8.90
CA HIS A 215 2.71 -11.47 -8.84
C HIS A 215 3.40 -10.13 -8.62
N ASP A 216 3.36 -9.27 -9.65
CA ASP A 216 4.11 -8.00 -9.69
C ASP A 216 3.93 -7.13 -8.44
N ILE A 217 2.70 -7.02 -7.92
CA ILE A 217 2.40 -6.20 -6.74
C ILE A 217 3.15 -6.70 -5.51
N TYR A 218 3.11 -8.00 -5.24
CA TYR A 218 3.80 -8.59 -4.08
C TYR A 218 5.31 -8.56 -4.27
N ARG A 219 5.81 -8.82 -5.48
CA ARG A 219 7.23 -8.69 -5.81
C ARG A 219 7.74 -7.28 -5.56
N ASN A 220 6.99 -6.26 -5.97
CA ASN A 220 7.33 -4.86 -5.74
C ASN A 220 7.36 -4.54 -4.25
N VAL A 221 6.30 -4.91 -3.50
CA VAL A 221 6.26 -4.72 -2.05
C VAL A 221 7.44 -5.40 -1.36
N TYR A 222 7.74 -6.66 -1.72
CA TYR A 222 8.88 -7.38 -1.16
C TYR A 222 10.21 -6.71 -1.50
N SER A 223 10.39 -6.24 -2.74
CA SER A 223 11.59 -5.51 -3.18
C SER A 223 11.75 -4.20 -2.42
N LEU A 224 10.66 -3.48 -2.16
CA LEU A 224 10.65 -2.24 -1.41
C LEU A 224 11.07 -2.49 0.05
N LEU A 225 10.46 -3.47 0.70
CA LEU A 225 10.83 -3.87 2.07
C LEU A 225 12.29 -4.32 2.15
N SER A 226 12.75 -5.11 1.18
CA SER A 226 14.13 -5.60 1.11
C SER A 226 15.14 -4.50 0.84
N GLY A 227 14.73 -3.43 0.15
CA GLY A 227 15.56 -2.25 -0.09
C GLY A 227 15.74 -1.36 1.15
N VAL A 228 14.82 -1.44 2.12
CA VAL A 228 14.81 -0.57 3.29
C VAL A 228 15.11 -1.28 4.61
N SER A 229 14.81 -2.56 4.77
CA SER A 229 15.00 -3.28 6.04
C SER A 229 16.32 -4.04 6.07
N SER A 230 16.87 -4.23 7.27
CA SER A 230 18.04 -5.08 7.50
C SER A 230 17.76 -6.57 7.28
N GLU A 231 16.52 -7.01 7.47
CA GLU A 231 16.13 -8.42 7.32
C GLU A 231 14.63 -8.49 6.96
N VAL A 232 14.31 -9.20 5.88
CA VAL A 232 12.93 -9.40 5.42
C VAL A 232 12.62 -10.88 5.32
N LYS A 233 11.44 -11.28 5.80
CA LYS A 233 10.91 -12.65 5.66
C LYS A 233 9.44 -12.64 5.28
N ILE A 234 9.03 -13.58 4.45
CA ILE A 234 7.65 -13.74 3.96
C ILE A 234 6.97 -14.84 4.80
N PHE A 235 5.70 -14.63 5.16
CA PHE A 235 4.91 -15.57 5.95
C PHE A 235 3.53 -15.80 5.33
N PRO A 236 3.16 -17.06 5.01
CA PRO A 236 1.79 -17.39 4.67
C PRO A 236 1.00 -17.59 5.96
N VAL A 237 -0.06 -16.79 6.17
CA VAL A 237 -0.89 -16.84 7.39
C VAL A 237 -2.36 -16.92 7.03
N SER A 238 -3.07 -17.85 7.67
CA SER A 238 -4.53 -17.79 7.74
C SER A 238 -4.97 -17.72 9.20
N ALA A 239 -5.61 -16.61 9.56
CA ALA A 239 -5.81 -16.24 10.95
C ALA A 239 -6.78 -17.19 11.69
N PHE A 240 -7.84 -17.68 11.04
CA PHE A 240 -8.76 -18.67 11.62
C PHE A 240 -8.65 -20.06 10.97
N GLY A 241 -7.79 -20.22 9.96
CA GLY A 241 -7.66 -21.45 9.19
C GLY A 241 -8.50 -21.44 7.92
N GLU A 242 -8.87 -22.63 7.47
CA GLU A 242 -9.64 -22.82 6.23
C GLU A 242 -11.05 -22.21 6.35
N ALA A 243 -11.33 -21.19 5.53
CA ALA A 243 -12.61 -20.49 5.52
C ALA A 243 -13.75 -21.38 5.01
N LYS A 244 -14.96 -21.14 5.52
CA LYS A 244 -16.21 -21.62 4.91
C LYS A 244 -16.55 -20.80 3.66
N GLU A 245 -17.61 -21.19 2.95
CA GLU A 245 -18.15 -20.40 1.84
C GLU A 245 -18.30 -18.91 2.21
N LYS A 246 -17.85 -18.03 1.30
CA LYS A 246 -17.92 -16.56 1.41
C LYS A 246 -17.05 -15.96 2.52
N ASP A 247 -15.84 -16.48 2.73
CA ASP A 247 -14.84 -15.96 3.69
C ASP A 247 -15.30 -16.01 5.16
N LEU A 248 -16.25 -16.88 5.51
CA LEU A 248 -16.75 -17.01 6.88
C LEU A 248 -15.82 -17.92 7.72
N PRO A 249 -15.69 -17.66 9.03
CA PRO A 249 -14.85 -18.49 9.89
C PRO A 249 -15.40 -19.93 10.02
N PRO A 250 -14.53 -20.93 10.19
CA PRO A 250 -14.93 -22.32 10.45
C PRO A 250 -15.57 -22.48 11.84
N ASP A 251 -16.27 -23.60 12.07
CA ASP A 251 -16.84 -23.90 13.40
C ASP A 251 -15.77 -24.12 14.47
N ASP A 252 -14.59 -24.60 14.04
CA ASP A 252 -13.42 -24.82 14.87
C ASP A 252 -12.24 -24.04 14.27
N LEU A 253 -11.71 -23.08 15.04
CA LEU A 253 -10.65 -22.19 14.59
C LEU A 253 -9.31 -22.94 14.58
N LYS A 254 -8.77 -23.19 13.39
CA LYS A 254 -7.49 -23.88 13.18
C LYS A 254 -6.51 -22.96 12.45
N PRO A 255 -6.00 -21.91 13.13
CA PRO A 255 -5.09 -20.96 12.52
C PRO A 255 -3.89 -21.65 11.86
N PHE A 256 -3.50 -21.15 10.69
CA PHE A 256 -2.28 -21.57 10.00
C PHE A 256 -1.19 -20.50 10.19
N ASN A 257 -0.04 -20.90 10.74
CA ASN A 257 1.15 -20.06 10.98
C ASN A 257 0.94 -18.75 11.76
N LEU A 258 -0.13 -18.63 12.55
CA LEU A 258 -0.47 -17.40 13.27
C LEU A 258 0.68 -16.86 14.15
N PHE A 259 1.42 -17.75 14.83
CA PHE A 259 2.46 -17.37 15.78
C PHE A 259 3.84 -17.17 15.14
N LEU A 260 4.09 -17.74 13.96
CA LEU A 260 5.42 -17.80 13.39
C LEU A 260 6.01 -16.40 13.04
N PRO A 261 5.25 -15.46 12.46
CA PRO A 261 5.74 -14.09 12.25
C PRO A 261 6.19 -13.42 13.56
N LEU A 262 5.47 -13.66 14.66
CA LEU A 262 5.76 -13.09 15.98
C LEU A 262 7.02 -13.69 16.61
N VAL A 263 7.22 -15.00 16.41
CA VAL A 263 8.44 -15.70 16.86
C VAL A 263 9.66 -15.22 16.05
N TRP A 264 9.53 -15.09 14.73
CA TRP A 264 10.62 -14.62 13.89
C TRP A 264 11.01 -13.18 14.23
N ILE A 265 10.03 -12.26 14.28
CA ILE A 265 10.33 -10.85 14.54
C ILE A 265 10.95 -10.64 15.93
N ALA A 266 10.52 -11.40 16.95
CA ALA A 266 11.13 -11.38 18.28
C ALA A 266 12.61 -11.78 18.24
N LYS A 267 12.92 -12.91 17.59
CA LYS A 267 14.31 -13.39 17.44
C LYS A 267 15.19 -12.40 16.68
N THR A 268 14.69 -11.89 15.56
CA THR A 268 15.46 -10.99 14.69
C THR A 268 15.70 -9.65 15.37
N ARG A 269 14.68 -9.08 16.03
CA ARG A 269 14.80 -7.89 16.87
C ARG A 269 15.87 -8.05 17.96
N ASP A 270 15.86 -9.16 18.68
CA ASP A 270 16.77 -9.38 19.80
C ASP A 270 18.21 -9.58 19.34
N LYS A 271 18.40 -10.27 18.21
CA LYS A 271 19.70 -10.36 17.52
C LYS A 271 20.21 -8.97 17.13
N GLU A 272 19.33 -8.13 16.61
CA GLU A 272 19.67 -6.77 16.23
C GLU A 272 20.03 -5.90 17.44
N TRP A 273 19.28 -5.98 18.53
CA TRP A 273 19.59 -5.29 19.78
C TRP A 273 20.97 -5.69 20.30
N LYS A 274 21.24 -7.00 20.32
CA LYS A 274 22.55 -7.57 20.66
C LYS A 274 23.67 -6.99 19.78
N ASP A 275 23.48 -6.96 18.46
CA ASP A 275 24.48 -6.43 17.52
C ASP A 275 24.73 -4.93 17.74
N LYS A 276 23.67 -4.14 17.99
CA LYS A 276 23.78 -2.71 18.31
C LYS A 276 24.56 -2.49 19.61
N ILE A 277 24.28 -3.26 20.68
CA ILE A 277 25.05 -3.20 21.94
C ILE A 277 26.53 -3.53 21.68
N ILE A 278 26.82 -4.62 20.97
CA ILE A 278 28.20 -5.05 20.68
C ILE A 278 28.95 -3.96 19.90
N ASN A 279 28.30 -3.30 18.94
CA ASN A 279 28.90 -2.23 18.17
C ASN A 279 29.16 -0.99 19.02
N VAL A 280 28.22 -0.59 19.88
CA VAL A 280 28.39 0.53 20.81
C VAL A 280 29.49 0.26 21.84
N LEU A 281 29.66 -0.99 22.29
CA LEU A 281 30.78 -1.39 23.16
C LEU A 281 32.16 -1.32 22.46
N LYS A 282 32.23 -1.26 21.12
CA LYS A 282 33.48 -1.00 20.40
C LYS A 282 33.81 0.49 20.35
N GLU A 283 32.82 1.36 20.55
CA GLU A 283 32.98 2.82 20.60
C GLU A 283 33.56 3.26 21.97
N LYS A 284 34.06 4.51 22.05
CA LYS A 284 34.61 5.08 23.30
C LYS A 284 33.47 5.62 24.18
N ILE A 285 32.71 4.73 24.82
CA ILE A 285 31.64 5.10 25.77
C ILE A 285 32.12 5.06 27.23
N ALA A 286 31.32 5.60 28.16
CA ALA A 286 31.63 5.52 29.58
C ALA A 286 31.34 4.12 30.13
N GLU A 287 32.10 3.69 31.13
CA GLU A 287 31.93 2.39 31.79
C GLU A 287 30.54 2.22 32.40
N LYS A 288 29.99 3.30 32.98
CA LYS A 288 28.64 3.32 33.55
C LYS A 288 27.56 3.05 32.49
N ASP A 289 27.60 3.77 31.38
CA ASP A 289 26.61 3.62 30.29
C ASP A 289 26.68 2.22 29.67
N ALA A 290 27.90 1.70 29.48
CA ALA A 290 28.12 0.33 28.99
C ALA A 290 27.54 -0.74 29.91
N LYS A 291 27.67 -0.55 31.23
CA LYS A 291 27.09 -1.45 32.23
C LYS A 291 25.57 -1.43 32.14
N GLU A 292 24.99 -0.24 32.12
CA GLU A 292 23.53 -0.03 32.11
C GLU A 292 22.86 -0.69 30.90
N ILE A 293 23.36 -0.46 29.68
CA ILE A 293 22.77 -1.09 28.46
C ILE A 293 22.89 -2.62 28.47
N VAL A 294 23.94 -3.17 29.08
CA VAL A 294 24.14 -4.63 29.18
C VAL A 294 23.25 -5.23 30.26
N ASP A 295 23.05 -4.52 31.37
CA ASP A 295 22.19 -4.96 32.46
C ASP A 295 20.71 -4.98 31.99
N VAL A 296 20.24 -3.93 31.29
CA VAL A 296 18.90 -3.93 30.66
C VAL A 296 18.73 -5.12 29.70
N PHE A 297 19.70 -5.36 28.82
CA PHE A 297 19.62 -6.51 27.90
C PHE A 297 19.56 -7.87 28.64
N ARG A 298 20.21 -8.00 29.79
CA ARG A 298 20.16 -9.23 30.61
C ARG A 298 18.82 -9.43 31.29
N GLU A 299 18.21 -8.34 31.72
CA GLU A 299 16.91 -8.36 32.42
C GLU A 299 15.77 -8.66 31.45
N SER A 300 15.87 -8.17 30.22
CA SER A 300 14.78 -8.26 29.22
C SER A 300 14.97 -9.37 28.17
N ASN A 301 16.06 -10.15 28.20
CA ASN A 301 16.32 -11.21 27.22
C ASN A 301 16.79 -12.51 27.89
N ASP A 302 16.07 -13.61 27.62
CA ASP A 302 16.38 -14.93 28.19
C ASP A 302 17.18 -15.86 27.25
N ASN A 303 17.53 -15.38 26.05
CA ASN A 303 18.30 -16.19 25.11
C ASN A 303 19.76 -16.33 25.56
N LYS A 304 20.09 -17.50 26.12
CA LYS A 304 21.43 -17.84 26.64
C LYS A 304 22.56 -17.61 25.65
N GLU A 305 22.33 -17.82 24.35
CA GLU A 305 23.35 -17.62 23.32
C GLU A 305 23.64 -16.14 23.10
N LEU A 306 22.60 -15.32 22.93
CA LEU A 306 22.74 -13.87 22.76
C LEU A 306 23.37 -13.24 24.02
N LEU A 307 22.92 -13.65 25.21
CA LEU A 307 23.50 -13.21 26.49
C LEU A 307 24.99 -13.54 26.58
N LYS A 308 25.41 -14.74 26.14
CA LYS A 308 26.82 -15.14 26.15
C LYS A 308 27.66 -14.24 25.24
N GLU A 309 27.16 -13.89 24.07
CA GLU A 309 27.83 -12.98 23.13
C GLU A 309 27.98 -11.56 23.70
N VAL A 310 26.91 -10.97 24.23
CA VAL A 310 26.95 -9.63 24.85
C VAL A 310 27.91 -9.62 26.04
N ASN A 311 27.84 -10.65 26.90
CA ASN A 311 28.73 -10.77 28.06
C ASN A 311 30.20 -10.90 27.67
N LEU A 312 30.50 -11.62 26.58
CA LEU A 312 31.86 -11.74 26.06
C LEU A 312 32.36 -10.40 25.51
N ALA A 313 31.52 -9.68 24.75
CA ALA A 313 31.84 -8.35 24.23
C ALA A 313 32.07 -7.34 25.37
N TYR A 314 31.22 -7.35 26.40
CA TYR A 314 31.35 -6.48 27.57
C TYR A 314 32.63 -6.79 28.38
N LYS A 315 32.96 -8.07 28.58
CA LYS A 315 34.23 -8.48 29.21
C LYS A 315 35.44 -7.98 28.41
N LYS A 316 35.41 -8.06 27.07
CA LYS A 316 36.47 -7.55 26.19
C LYS A 316 36.60 -6.02 26.29
N TYR A 317 35.47 -5.32 26.33
CA TYR A 317 35.41 -3.88 26.55
C TYR A 317 36.07 -3.45 27.87
N LEU A 318 35.72 -4.11 28.99
CA LEU A 318 36.32 -3.82 30.30
C LEU A 318 37.84 -4.07 30.33
N ARG A 319 38.33 -5.13 29.67
CA ARG A 319 39.77 -5.39 29.53
C ARG A 319 40.48 -4.27 28.77
N ASN A 320 39.87 -3.77 27.69
CA ASN A 320 40.43 -2.67 26.89
C ASN A 320 40.47 -1.33 27.64
N ILE A 321 39.49 -1.07 28.51
CA ILE A 321 39.52 0.13 29.38
C ILE A 321 40.62 0.01 30.42
N LYS A 322 40.73 -1.15 31.08
CA LYS A 322 41.78 -1.40 32.07
C LYS A 322 43.18 -1.29 31.46
N SER A 323 43.40 -1.87 30.27
CA SER A 323 44.68 -1.80 29.57
C SER A 323 45.03 -0.38 29.13
N LYS A 324 44.04 0.44 28.73
CA LYS A 324 44.26 1.87 28.45
C LYS A 324 44.58 2.68 29.70
N ARG A 325 43.92 2.42 30.83
CA ARG A 325 44.26 3.09 32.11
C ARG A 325 45.68 2.76 32.54
N SER A 326 46.10 1.50 32.40
CA SER A 326 47.49 1.09 32.68
C SER A 326 48.48 1.68 31.66
N LEU A 327 48.12 1.74 30.37
CA LEU A 327 48.97 2.33 29.33
C LEU A 327 49.13 3.84 29.52
N ILE A 328 48.06 4.57 29.89
CA ILE A 328 48.11 6.00 30.20
C ILE A 328 49.01 6.23 31.42
N MET A 329 48.90 5.43 32.47
CA MET A 329 49.84 5.51 33.60
C MET A 329 51.29 5.27 33.17
N VAL A 330 51.55 4.23 32.38
CA VAL A 330 52.90 3.91 31.88
C VAL A 330 53.41 4.98 30.92
N THR A 331 52.54 5.57 30.10
CA THR A 331 52.92 6.60 29.11
C THR A 331 53.13 7.94 29.78
N VAL A 332 52.37 8.29 30.81
CA VAL A 332 52.70 9.44 31.68
C VAL A 332 54.06 9.21 32.34
N LEU A 333 54.34 8.00 32.82
CA LEU A 333 55.65 7.62 33.37
C LEU A 333 56.77 7.73 32.32
N VAL A 334 56.53 7.24 31.10
CA VAL A 334 57.50 7.19 30.00
C VAL A 334 57.65 8.54 29.29
N VAL A 335 56.66 9.43 29.29
CA VAL A 335 56.79 10.81 28.77
C VAL A 335 57.57 11.66 29.78
N VAL A 336 57.36 11.45 31.08
CA VAL A 336 58.20 12.04 32.13
C VAL A 336 59.66 11.54 32.02
N LEU A 337 59.87 10.28 31.65
CA LEU A 337 61.22 9.71 31.45
C LEU A 337 61.80 9.96 30.03
N GLY A 338 60.96 10.18 29.03
CA GLY A 338 61.29 10.26 27.60
C GLY A 338 61.49 11.67 27.06
N LEU A 339 60.91 12.69 27.72
CA LEU A 339 61.32 14.09 27.56
C LEU A 339 62.81 14.30 27.90
N GLY A 340 63.43 13.36 28.64
CA GLY A 340 64.87 13.32 28.89
C GLY A 340 65.73 12.67 27.80
N TYR A 341 65.17 11.98 26.81
CA TYR A 341 65.96 11.15 25.87
C TYR A 341 65.83 11.53 24.38
N LEU A 342 64.79 12.28 23.99
CA LEU A 342 64.50 12.62 22.58
C LEU A 342 65.16 13.92 22.07
N ILE A 343 66.43 14.16 22.43
CA ILE A 343 67.25 15.26 21.87
C ILE A 343 68.27 14.78 20.80
N GLY A 344 68.40 13.48 20.51
CA GLY A 344 69.51 13.00 19.65
C GLY A 344 69.15 12.00 18.54
N LYS A 345 69.42 12.40 17.28
CA LYS A 345 69.55 11.60 16.02
C LYS A 345 68.24 11.02 15.46
N PRO A 346 67.86 11.19 14.17
CA PRO A 346 68.75 11.22 12.98
C PRO A 346 68.30 12.12 11.79
N HIS A 347 69.16 13.01 11.27
CA HIS A 347 68.81 13.98 10.21
C HIS A 347 69.55 13.85 8.85
N ILE A 348 70.31 12.79 8.58
CA ILE A 348 71.38 12.90 7.54
C ILE A 348 71.04 12.32 6.15
N ASN A 349 70.17 11.31 5.99
CA ASN A 349 69.87 10.76 4.64
C ASN A 349 68.78 11.51 3.86
N ARG A 350 68.23 12.58 4.45
CA ARG A 350 67.11 13.34 3.90
C ARG A 350 67.55 14.52 3.04
N ALA A 351 68.74 15.08 3.29
CA ALA A 351 69.23 16.29 2.64
C ALA A 351 69.52 16.13 1.14
N ILE A 352 69.74 14.91 0.66
CA ILE A 352 70.16 14.64 -0.72
C ILE A 352 68.97 14.68 -1.70
N ASP A 353 67.78 14.23 -1.31
CA ASP A 353 66.59 14.26 -2.17
C ASP A 353 65.85 15.62 -2.13
N ILE A 354 65.96 16.37 -1.01
CA ILE A 354 65.42 17.74 -0.86
C ILE A 354 66.06 18.73 -1.84
N ASN A 355 67.36 18.57 -2.14
CA ASN A 355 68.05 19.45 -3.08
C ASN A 355 67.59 19.26 -4.52
N LYS A 356 67.05 18.10 -4.89
CA LYS A 356 66.39 17.89 -6.20
C LYS A 356 65.03 18.59 -6.27
N VAL A 357 64.24 18.56 -5.21
CA VAL A 357 62.94 19.29 -5.12
C VAL A 357 63.15 20.81 -5.11
N LYS A 358 64.16 21.31 -4.36
CA LYS A 358 64.51 22.73 -4.33
C LYS A 358 65.02 23.27 -5.67
N LYS A 359 65.72 22.47 -6.49
CA LYS A 359 66.18 22.89 -7.82
C LYS A 359 65.02 23.10 -8.82
N VAL A 360 63.90 22.42 -8.60
CA VAL A 360 62.68 22.49 -9.41
C VAL A 360 61.72 23.58 -8.90
N SER A 361 61.76 23.94 -7.61
CA SER A 361 60.95 25.03 -7.03
C SER A 361 61.10 26.39 -7.71
N ASN A 362 62.21 26.61 -8.43
CA ASN A 362 62.53 27.86 -9.12
C ASN A 362 62.09 27.93 -10.59
N THR A 363 61.37 26.94 -11.12
CA THR A 363 60.75 27.07 -12.46
C THR A 363 59.48 27.92 -12.38
N ASN A 364 59.13 28.65 -13.44
CA ASN A 364 57.86 29.41 -13.49
C ASN A 364 56.66 28.57 -13.96
N ASP A 365 56.88 27.30 -14.31
CA ASP A 365 55.84 26.40 -14.78
C ASP A 365 55.22 25.62 -13.61
N ASN A 366 54.04 26.06 -13.20
CA ASN A 366 53.28 25.44 -12.11
C ASN A 366 52.87 24.00 -12.44
N THR A 367 52.72 23.60 -13.71
CA THR A 367 52.32 22.23 -14.10
C THR A 367 53.48 21.26 -13.90
N ALA A 368 54.69 21.65 -14.31
CA ALA A 368 55.91 20.87 -14.11
C ALA A 368 56.25 20.70 -12.62
N LYS A 369 55.98 21.71 -11.78
CA LYS A 369 56.11 21.61 -10.32
C LYS A 369 55.22 20.51 -9.73
N MET A 370 53.96 20.43 -10.19
CA MET A 370 52.96 19.49 -9.69
C MET A 370 53.31 18.03 -10.01
N GLU A 371 53.79 17.76 -11.23
CA GLU A 371 54.14 16.41 -11.68
C GLU A 371 55.38 15.86 -10.96
N ILE A 372 56.36 16.72 -10.69
CA ILE A 372 57.56 16.36 -9.92
C ILE A 372 57.21 16.10 -8.45
N LEU A 373 56.27 16.86 -7.88
CA LEU A 373 55.76 16.65 -6.52
C LEU A 373 54.99 15.33 -6.39
N LYS A 374 54.17 14.97 -7.38
CA LYS A 374 53.47 13.67 -7.43
C LYS A 374 54.46 12.50 -7.43
N ASN A 375 55.45 12.54 -8.33
CA ASN A 375 56.50 11.51 -8.42
C ASN A 375 57.34 11.40 -7.14
N TYR A 376 57.57 12.51 -6.44
CA TYR A 376 58.31 12.52 -5.16
C TYR A 376 57.47 11.97 -4.01
N TYR A 377 56.16 12.29 -3.98
CA TYR A 377 55.20 11.77 -3.00
C TYR A 377 55.01 10.26 -3.13
N GLU A 378 54.87 9.73 -4.36
CA GLU A 378 54.80 8.29 -4.64
C GLU A 378 56.05 7.54 -4.17
N LYS A 379 57.23 8.19 -4.20
CA LYS A 379 58.52 7.57 -3.87
C LYS A 379 58.85 7.53 -2.36
N TYR A 380 58.49 8.56 -1.59
CA TYR A 380 58.90 8.70 -0.18
C TYR A 380 57.74 8.62 0.83
N GLY A 381 56.50 8.67 0.34
CA GLY A 381 55.30 8.55 1.15
C GLY A 381 55.06 9.71 2.13
N LYS A 382 53.87 9.72 2.73
CA LYS A 382 53.32 10.81 3.58
C LYS A 382 54.14 11.21 4.82
N LYS A 383 55.11 10.40 5.25
CA LYS A 383 55.80 10.59 6.53
C LYS A 383 56.97 11.57 6.46
N ASP A 384 57.32 12.07 5.27
CA ASP A 384 58.40 13.03 5.10
C ASP A 384 57.90 14.47 5.38
N GLU A 385 58.10 14.99 6.60
CA GLU A 385 58.06 16.43 6.98
C GLU A 385 58.57 17.47 5.95
N VAL A 386 59.45 17.15 4.98
CA VAL A 386 59.92 18.14 3.99
C VAL A 386 58.96 18.23 2.83
N VAL A 387 58.42 17.08 2.42
CA VAL A 387 57.24 17.01 1.56
C VAL A 387 56.09 17.75 2.23
N LYS A 388 55.84 17.46 3.52
CA LYS A 388 54.83 18.15 4.32
C LYS A 388 55.03 19.67 4.39
N LYS A 389 56.23 20.13 4.76
CA LYS A 389 56.57 21.56 4.90
C LYS A 389 56.50 22.31 3.57
N TYR A 390 56.97 21.72 2.48
CA TYR A 390 56.92 22.34 1.17
C TYR A 390 55.49 22.39 0.62
N PHE A 391 54.67 21.38 0.90
CA PHE A 391 53.23 21.41 0.59
C PHE A 391 52.48 22.43 1.45
N GLU A 392 52.75 22.52 2.76
CA GLU A 392 52.24 23.58 3.65
C GLU A 392 52.62 24.99 3.14
N GLU A 393 53.83 25.16 2.60
CA GLU A 393 54.30 26.42 2.00
C GLU A 393 53.65 26.74 0.64
N ASN A 394 53.09 25.76 -0.06
CA ASN A 394 52.50 25.92 -1.40
C ASN A 394 50.99 25.60 -1.45
N GLU A 395 50.36 25.30 -0.31
CA GLU A 395 48.93 24.95 -0.22
C GLU A 395 48.06 26.05 -0.80
N GLU A 396 48.39 27.31 -0.49
CA GLU A 396 47.68 28.48 -1.01
C GLU A 396 47.82 28.65 -2.53
N LEU A 397 48.97 28.29 -3.11
CA LEU A 397 49.15 28.27 -4.57
C LEU A 397 48.27 27.21 -5.23
N PHE A 398 48.16 26.02 -4.63
CA PHE A 398 47.24 24.98 -5.10
C PHE A 398 45.78 25.42 -5.04
N LYS A 399 45.37 26.04 -3.92
CA LYS A 399 44.02 26.60 -3.77
C LYS A 399 43.74 27.68 -4.82
N GLN A 400 44.70 28.58 -5.05
CA GLN A 400 44.59 29.61 -6.08
C GLN A 400 44.47 29.03 -7.49
N GLU A 401 45.21 27.97 -7.84
CA GLU A 401 45.07 27.33 -9.16
C GLU A 401 43.74 26.56 -9.30
N ILE A 402 43.24 25.93 -8.24
CA ILE A 402 41.89 25.34 -8.21
C ILE A 402 40.82 26.43 -8.43
N GLU A 403 40.99 27.60 -7.82
CA GLU A 403 40.08 28.75 -7.96
C GLU A 403 40.19 29.44 -9.33
N LYS A 404 41.38 29.51 -9.95
CA LYS A 404 41.53 30.08 -11.30
C LYS A 404 40.85 29.24 -12.38
N ASN A 405 40.74 27.93 -12.18
CA ASN A 405 40.15 27.01 -13.15
C ASN A 405 38.63 26.82 -12.97
N ILE A 406 37.92 27.77 -12.34
CA ILE A 406 36.46 27.70 -12.12
C ILE A 406 35.66 27.47 -13.41
N GLU A 407 36.12 28.02 -14.55
CA GLU A 407 35.39 27.95 -15.82
C GLU A 407 35.55 26.62 -16.58
N PHE A 408 36.46 25.74 -16.16
CA PHE A 408 36.75 24.47 -16.84
C PHE A 408 36.59 23.27 -15.88
N PRO A 409 35.39 22.69 -15.75
CA PRO A 409 35.08 21.64 -14.78
C PRO A 409 36.04 20.45 -14.84
N ASP A 410 36.37 19.96 -16.04
CA ASP A 410 37.25 18.80 -16.20
C ASP A 410 38.69 19.09 -15.76
N LYS A 411 39.19 20.30 -16.04
CA LYS A 411 40.50 20.74 -15.54
C LYS A 411 40.46 20.88 -14.03
N LYS A 412 39.43 21.50 -13.47
CA LYS A 412 39.26 21.69 -12.03
C LYS A 412 39.18 20.35 -11.28
N ILE A 413 38.44 19.38 -11.80
CA ILE A 413 38.37 18.00 -11.29
C ILE A 413 39.78 17.40 -11.23
N LYS A 414 40.56 17.49 -12.32
CA LYS A 414 41.94 16.99 -12.36
C LYS A 414 42.86 17.64 -11.32
N TYR A 415 42.74 18.95 -11.10
CA TYR A 415 43.52 19.67 -10.09
C TYR A 415 43.10 19.28 -8.66
N ILE A 416 41.80 19.16 -8.38
CA ILE A 416 41.31 18.74 -7.06
C ILE A 416 41.66 17.27 -6.78
N ASP A 417 41.54 16.37 -7.76
CA ASP A 417 41.98 14.97 -7.63
C ASP A 417 43.45 14.89 -7.21
N THR A 418 44.31 15.64 -7.91
CA THR A 418 45.74 15.73 -7.59
C THR A 418 45.95 16.29 -6.18
N PHE A 419 45.18 17.31 -5.79
CA PHE A 419 45.24 17.89 -4.45
C PHE A 419 44.82 16.89 -3.35
N LEU A 420 43.78 16.08 -3.59
CA LEU A 420 43.26 15.12 -2.62
C LEU A 420 44.11 13.85 -2.49
N GLU A 421 44.87 13.47 -3.51
CA GLU A 421 45.91 12.43 -3.39
C GLU A 421 46.92 12.80 -2.29
N ILE A 422 47.19 14.10 -2.14
CA ILE A 422 48.14 14.67 -1.17
C ILE A 422 47.44 14.98 0.16
N TYR A 423 46.25 15.60 0.11
CA TYR A 423 45.44 16.05 1.25
C TYR A 423 44.06 15.37 1.27
N PRO A 424 43.97 14.06 1.57
CA PRO A 424 42.71 13.32 1.49
C PRO A 424 41.66 13.74 2.53
N ASP A 425 42.09 14.42 3.60
CA ASP A 425 41.22 14.96 4.65
C ASP A 425 40.73 16.40 4.35
N SER A 426 41.05 16.92 3.16
CA SER A 426 40.64 18.27 2.76
C SER A 426 39.13 18.36 2.48
N THR A 427 38.57 19.54 2.76
CA THR A 427 37.19 19.89 2.42
C THR A 427 36.92 19.90 0.91
N TYR A 428 37.97 20.00 0.08
CA TYR A 428 37.86 19.91 -1.38
C TYR A 428 37.32 18.55 -1.87
N ARG A 429 37.30 17.51 -1.03
CA ARG A 429 36.69 16.22 -1.38
C ARG A 429 35.20 16.34 -1.68
N LEU A 430 34.48 17.09 -0.85
CA LEU A 430 33.05 17.35 -1.07
C LEU A 430 32.83 18.18 -2.33
N GLU A 431 33.73 19.13 -2.61
CA GLU A 431 33.68 19.94 -3.83
C GLU A 431 33.94 19.10 -5.09
N LEU A 432 34.90 18.16 -5.04
CA LEU A 432 35.18 17.23 -6.14
C LEU A 432 33.98 16.33 -6.45
N GLU A 433 33.39 15.75 -5.42
CA GLU A 433 32.20 14.89 -5.56
C GLU A 433 31.04 15.68 -6.18
N ALA A 434 30.82 16.93 -5.74
CA ALA A 434 29.80 17.80 -6.31
C ALA A 434 30.11 18.22 -7.76
N LEU A 435 31.37 18.49 -8.10
CA LEU A 435 31.79 18.82 -9.47
C LEU A 435 31.60 17.64 -10.44
N ARG A 436 31.98 16.43 -10.03
CA ARG A 436 31.76 15.22 -10.83
C ARG A 436 30.28 14.95 -11.03
N ALA A 437 29.49 15.07 -9.97
CA ALA A 437 28.04 14.95 -10.05
C ALA A 437 27.43 16.01 -10.97
N TYR A 438 27.95 17.24 -10.97
CA TYR A 438 27.47 18.30 -11.86
C TYR A 438 27.79 18.02 -13.33
N THR A 439 28.98 17.50 -13.64
CA THR A 439 29.32 17.07 -15.00
C THR A 439 28.41 15.93 -15.48
N ALA A 440 28.12 14.95 -14.61
CA ALA A 440 27.15 13.89 -14.91
C ALA A 440 25.75 14.45 -15.14
N TYR A 441 25.28 15.33 -14.25
CA TYR A 441 24.00 16.05 -14.38
C TYR A 441 23.88 16.74 -15.74
N ARG A 442 24.90 17.48 -16.19
CA ARG A 442 24.87 18.16 -17.50
C ARG A 442 24.71 17.18 -18.65
N LYS A 443 25.47 16.08 -18.62
CA LYS A 443 25.42 15.04 -19.63
C LYS A 443 24.04 14.35 -19.65
N ASP A 444 23.46 14.10 -18.48
CA ASP A 444 22.13 13.47 -18.37
C ASP A 444 21.03 14.40 -18.89
N ILE A 445 21.12 15.70 -18.63
CA ILE A 445 20.22 16.72 -19.21
C ILE A 445 20.34 16.75 -20.74
N GLU A 446 21.56 16.72 -21.29
CA GLU A 446 21.82 16.71 -22.73
C GLU A 446 21.28 15.44 -23.41
N ASN A 447 21.36 14.29 -22.73
CA ASN A 447 20.87 12.99 -23.25
C ASN A 447 19.35 12.79 -23.08
N SER A 448 18.68 13.66 -22.32
CA SER A 448 17.26 13.51 -22.03
C SER A 448 16.38 14.03 -23.18
N ASN A 449 15.38 13.23 -23.55
CA ASN A 449 14.51 13.45 -24.71
C ASN A 449 13.25 14.28 -24.42
N ASN A 450 12.87 14.48 -23.16
CA ASN A 450 11.66 15.23 -22.79
C ASN A 450 11.92 16.13 -21.57
N ASN A 451 11.07 17.13 -21.35
CA ASN A 451 11.31 18.08 -20.25
C ASN A 451 11.00 17.50 -18.87
N TYR A 452 10.16 16.46 -18.77
CA TYR A 452 9.87 15.78 -17.51
C TYR A 452 11.10 15.09 -16.92
N ASP A 453 11.83 14.36 -17.74
CA ASP A 453 13.09 13.71 -17.34
C ASP A 453 14.13 14.74 -16.94
N ARG A 454 14.25 15.85 -17.68
CA ARG A 454 15.15 16.98 -17.33
C ARG A 454 14.79 17.62 -16.00
N TYR A 455 13.50 17.77 -15.72
CA TYR A 455 12.98 18.22 -14.43
C TYR A 455 13.38 17.24 -13.31
N GLN A 456 13.16 15.93 -13.48
CA GLN A 456 13.50 14.90 -12.48
C GLN A 456 15.00 14.83 -12.21
N ILE A 457 15.84 14.89 -13.25
CA ILE A 457 17.30 14.96 -13.15
C ILE A 457 17.73 16.18 -12.31
N SER A 458 17.14 17.35 -12.60
CA SER A 458 17.45 18.59 -11.89
C SER A 458 16.99 18.55 -10.43
N LYS A 459 15.79 18.03 -10.15
CA LYS A 459 15.24 17.85 -8.80
C LYS A 459 16.14 16.94 -7.95
N ASN A 460 16.56 15.81 -8.52
CA ASN A 460 17.45 14.87 -7.85
C ASN A 460 18.83 15.46 -7.56
N PHE A 461 19.37 16.26 -8.48
CA PHE A 461 20.65 16.94 -8.27
C PHE A 461 20.55 17.96 -7.12
N ILE A 462 19.53 18.82 -7.13
CA ILE A 462 19.32 19.84 -6.08
C ILE A 462 19.20 19.19 -4.71
N ARG A 463 18.43 18.11 -4.59
CA ARG A 463 18.26 17.37 -3.34
C ARG A 463 19.55 16.73 -2.85
N SER A 464 20.36 16.19 -3.76
CA SER A 464 21.59 15.46 -3.40
C SER A 464 22.76 16.39 -3.09
N TYR A 465 22.76 17.61 -3.63
CA TYR A 465 23.86 18.58 -3.51
C TYR A 465 23.38 19.99 -3.13
N PRO A 466 22.73 20.18 -1.96
CA PRO A 466 22.11 21.46 -1.57
C PRO A 466 23.10 22.59 -1.27
N TYR A 467 24.40 22.29 -1.17
CA TYR A 467 25.46 23.27 -0.92
C TYR A 467 26.38 23.50 -2.13
N TYR A 468 25.96 23.07 -3.33
CA TYR A 468 26.77 23.26 -4.53
C TYR A 468 26.91 24.75 -4.89
N LYS A 469 28.12 25.21 -5.21
CA LYS A 469 28.42 26.64 -5.43
C LYS A 469 27.57 27.28 -6.54
N ASN A 470 27.22 26.53 -7.58
CA ASN A 470 26.40 27.02 -8.70
C ASN A 470 24.94 26.53 -8.64
N LEU A 471 24.44 26.22 -7.43
CA LEU A 471 23.09 25.68 -7.25
C LEU A 471 22.00 26.59 -7.81
N GLU A 472 22.17 27.91 -7.77
CA GLU A 472 21.19 28.87 -8.31
C GLU A 472 20.98 28.72 -9.82
N SER A 473 22.04 28.40 -10.59
CA SER A 473 21.91 28.10 -12.02
C SER A 473 21.14 26.79 -12.25
N VAL A 474 21.37 25.78 -11.41
CA VAL A 474 20.62 24.51 -11.47
C VAL A 474 19.16 24.72 -11.07
N LYS A 475 18.87 25.54 -10.06
CA LYS A 475 17.50 25.92 -9.67
C LYS A 475 16.77 26.67 -10.78
N ALA A 476 17.46 27.58 -11.48
CA ALA A 476 16.88 28.28 -12.62
C ALA A 476 16.50 27.29 -13.75
N ASN A 477 17.38 26.34 -14.07
CA ASN A 477 17.08 25.28 -15.03
C ASN A 477 15.94 24.36 -14.56
N TYR A 478 15.95 23.96 -13.28
CA TYR A 478 14.87 23.18 -12.67
C TYR A 478 13.51 23.88 -12.82
N ASN A 479 13.41 25.16 -12.49
CA ASN A 479 12.16 25.92 -12.62
C ASN A 479 11.69 26.01 -14.07
N ASN A 480 12.62 26.18 -15.02
CA ASN A 480 12.30 26.21 -16.43
C ASN A 480 11.80 24.83 -16.93
N TYR A 481 12.49 23.75 -16.58
CA TYR A 481 12.09 22.39 -16.97
C TYR A 481 10.79 21.97 -16.29
N LEU A 482 10.56 22.35 -15.03
CA LEU A 482 9.30 22.13 -14.33
C LEU A 482 8.13 22.73 -15.12
N LYS A 483 8.23 24.02 -15.49
CA LYS A 483 7.19 24.70 -16.26
C LYS A 483 6.93 24.04 -17.62
N LEU A 484 8.00 23.66 -18.32
CA LEU A 484 7.88 22.99 -19.62
C LEU A 484 7.27 21.58 -19.48
N ALA A 485 7.69 20.82 -18.48
CA ALA A 485 7.19 19.47 -18.20
C ALA A 485 5.71 19.47 -17.82
N ASP A 486 5.30 20.40 -16.95
CA ASP A 486 3.90 20.60 -16.55
C ASP A 486 3.04 20.83 -17.80
N ARG A 487 3.44 21.77 -18.65
CA ARG A 487 2.74 22.09 -19.90
C ARG A 487 2.70 20.94 -20.90
N GLU A 488 3.82 20.25 -21.13
CA GLU A 488 3.89 19.11 -22.05
C GLU A 488 2.96 17.98 -21.61
N LYS A 489 2.95 17.65 -20.31
CA LYS A 489 2.09 16.60 -19.76
C LYS A 489 0.62 16.97 -19.81
N TYR A 490 0.27 18.22 -19.52
CA TYR A 490 -1.09 18.71 -19.73
C TYR A 490 -1.52 18.59 -21.20
N GLN A 491 -0.68 19.01 -22.15
CA GLN A 491 -0.98 18.90 -23.58
C GLN A 491 -1.15 17.44 -24.04
N GLU A 492 -0.35 16.52 -23.52
CA GLU A 492 -0.48 15.09 -23.75
C GLU A 492 -1.87 14.59 -23.30
N ILE A 493 -2.28 14.91 -22.07
CA ILE A 493 -3.61 14.58 -21.51
C ILE A 493 -4.73 15.19 -22.36
N ALA A 494 -4.66 16.48 -22.65
CA ALA A 494 -5.67 17.21 -23.40
C ALA A 494 -5.85 16.66 -24.82
N SER A 495 -4.75 16.28 -25.48
CA SER A 495 -4.80 15.69 -26.83
C SER A 495 -5.45 14.31 -26.87
N LYS A 496 -5.19 13.46 -25.86
CA LYS A 496 -5.78 12.11 -25.77
C LYS A 496 -7.25 12.15 -25.37
N ASN A 497 -7.66 13.10 -24.53
CA ASN A 497 -9.07 13.30 -24.14
C ASN A 497 -10.01 13.52 -25.34
N VAL A 498 -9.50 14.01 -26.47
CA VAL A 498 -10.29 14.24 -27.68
C VAL A 498 -10.40 13.00 -28.58
N ILE A 499 -9.43 12.08 -28.51
CA ILE A 499 -9.18 11.09 -29.58
C ILE A 499 -9.52 9.65 -29.17
N THR A 500 -9.38 9.28 -27.90
CA THR A 500 -9.31 7.85 -27.52
C THR A 500 -10.60 7.31 -26.90
N SER A 501 -11.02 6.12 -27.34
CA SER A 501 -12.00 5.27 -26.63
C SER A 501 -11.37 4.45 -25.50
N ASP A 502 -10.05 4.50 -25.33
CA ASP A 502 -9.30 3.80 -24.29
C ASP A 502 -9.08 4.71 -23.08
N ASN A 503 -10.02 4.65 -22.14
CA ASN A 503 -9.95 5.45 -20.91
C ASN A 503 -8.78 5.04 -20.00
N GLU A 504 -8.23 3.81 -20.12
CA GLU A 504 -7.23 3.31 -19.18
C GLU A 504 -5.88 4.04 -19.33
N GLU A 505 -5.43 4.25 -20.57
CA GLU A 505 -4.18 4.97 -20.83
C GLU A 505 -4.27 6.44 -20.41
N LEU A 506 -5.42 7.08 -20.65
CA LEU A 506 -5.67 8.46 -20.26
C LEU A 506 -5.70 8.61 -18.72
N PHE A 507 -6.31 7.67 -18.00
CA PHE A 507 -6.27 7.65 -16.53
C PHE A 507 -4.84 7.53 -15.99
N LYS A 508 -3.98 6.69 -16.58
CA LYS A 508 -2.57 6.58 -16.16
C LYS A 508 -1.81 7.89 -16.31
N LEU A 509 -2.07 8.65 -17.38
CA LEU A 509 -1.45 9.96 -17.60
C LEU A 509 -1.94 11.00 -16.60
N ILE A 510 -3.24 11.03 -16.32
CA ILE A 510 -3.86 11.90 -15.32
C ILE A 510 -3.29 11.61 -13.92
N GLU A 511 -3.25 10.34 -13.51
CA GLU A 511 -2.70 9.95 -12.19
C GLU A 511 -1.21 10.28 -12.06
N LEU A 512 -0.42 10.08 -13.13
CA LEU A 512 0.99 10.49 -13.15
C LEU A 512 1.14 12.01 -13.00
N TYR A 513 0.30 12.79 -13.68
CA TYR A 513 0.31 14.25 -13.56
C TYR A 513 -0.09 14.69 -12.14
N LEU A 514 -1.18 14.16 -11.59
CA LEU A 514 -1.71 14.55 -10.29
C LEU A 514 -0.81 14.11 -9.13
N SER A 515 -0.09 12.99 -9.26
CA SER A 515 0.91 12.54 -8.27
C SER A 515 2.20 13.37 -8.27
N THR A 516 2.43 14.21 -9.29
CA THR A 516 3.57 15.12 -9.33
C THR A 516 3.23 16.44 -8.63
N GLU A 517 3.54 16.54 -7.33
CA GLU A 517 3.20 17.70 -6.49
C GLU A 517 3.63 19.07 -7.06
N ASP A 518 4.76 19.11 -7.76
CA ASP A 518 5.31 20.36 -8.33
C ASP A 518 4.48 20.86 -9.53
N PHE A 519 3.61 20.02 -10.12
CA PHE A 519 2.72 20.40 -11.23
C PHE A 519 1.48 21.12 -10.70
N THR A 520 1.42 22.41 -10.99
CA THR A 520 0.42 23.30 -10.38
C THR A 520 -0.28 24.18 -11.41
N GLU A 521 0.30 24.42 -12.59
CA GLU A 521 -0.24 25.38 -13.57
C GLU A 521 -1.57 24.91 -14.16
N PHE A 522 -1.73 23.60 -14.42
CA PHE A 522 -2.93 23.02 -15.05
C PHE A 522 -3.64 21.97 -14.18
N ARG A 523 -3.35 21.93 -12.88
CA ARG A 523 -3.84 20.88 -11.99
C ARG A 523 -5.36 20.87 -11.87
N LYS A 524 -5.97 22.06 -11.88
CA LYS A 524 -7.43 22.21 -11.86
C LYS A 524 -8.06 21.63 -13.13
N GLU A 525 -7.52 21.99 -14.29
CA GLU A 525 -7.97 21.54 -15.61
C GLU A 525 -7.82 20.02 -15.76
N VAL A 526 -6.71 19.45 -15.29
CA VAL A 526 -6.51 17.99 -15.29
C VAL A 526 -7.51 17.28 -14.37
N ASN A 527 -7.82 17.85 -13.20
CA ASN A 527 -8.86 17.33 -12.32
C ASN A 527 -10.26 17.41 -12.95
N GLU A 528 -10.58 18.50 -13.64
CA GLU A 528 -11.84 18.62 -14.38
C GLU A 528 -11.95 17.55 -15.49
N ILE A 529 -10.84 17.25 -16.19
CA ILE A 529 -10.78 16.16 -17.17
C ILE A 529 -11.00 14.81 -16.49
N LYS A 530 -10.34 14.54 -15.35
CA LYS A 530 -10.51 13.29 -14.57
C LYS A 530 -11.98 13.07 -14.20
N GLN A 531 -12.60 14.08 -13.59
CA GLN A 531 -14.00 14.02 -13.16
C GLN A 531 -14.94 13.79 -14.34
N ALA A 532 -14.70 14.44 -15.48
CA ALA A 532 -15.51 14.23 -16.68
C ALA A 532 -15.43 12.79 -17.22
N ILE A 533 -14.25 12.16 -17.18
CA ILE A 533 -14.06 10.77 -17.63
C ILE A 533 -14.69 9.77 -16.64
N GLU A 534 -14.52 10.00 -15.33
CA GLU A 534 -15.14 9.19 -14.29
C GLU A 534 -16.68 9.25 -14.41
N GLU A 535 -17.22 10.45 -14.58
CA GLU A 535 -18.64 10.67 -14.79
C GLU A 535 -19.17 9.93 -16.04
N GLU A 536 -18.47 10.04 -17.17
CA GLU A 536 -18.81 9.30 -18.39
C GLU A 536 -18.80 7.78 -18.14
N THR A 537 -17.77 7.27 -17.47
CA THR A 537 -17.62 5.85 -17.17
C THR A 537 -18.74 5.34 -16.27
N HIS A 538 -19.12 6.11 -15.25
CA HIS A 538 -20.24 5.76 -14.38
C HIS A 538 -21.58 5.79 -15.12
N TYR A 539 -21.77 6.78 -16.00
CA TYR A 539 -22.96 6.87 -16.83
C TYR A 539 -23.07 5.70 -17.82
N GLN A 540 -21.98 5.28 -18.47
CA GLN A 540 -21.99 4.11 -19.36
C GLN A 540 -22.41 2.83 -18.64
N ARG A 541 -21.98 2.61 -17.39
CA ARG A 541 -22.45 1.47 -16.58
C ARG A 541 -23.96 1.50 -16.32
N ILE A 542 -24.54 2.68 -16.17
CA ILE A 542 -26.01 2.85 -16.07
C ILE A 542 -26.67 2.48 -17.40
N VAL A 543 -26.11 2.92 -18.53
CA VAL A 543 -26.62 2.58 -19.88
C VAL A 543 -26.57 1.07 -20.14
N GLU A 544 -25.50 0.39 -19.73
CA GLU A 544 -25.37 -1.06 -19.82
C GLU A 544 -26.41 -1.78 -18.95
N SER A 545 -26.59 -1.36 -17.69
CA SER A 545 -27.60 -1.91 -16.79
C SER A 545 -29.03 -1.67 -17.29
N LEU A 546 -29.29 -0.47 -17.83
CA LEU A 546 -30.55 -0.12 -18.46
C LEU A 546 -30.84 -1.03 -19.66
N SER A 547 -29.84 -1.24 -20.51
CA SER A 547 -29.95 -2.12 -21.68
C SER A 547 -30.19 -3.58 -21.28
N SER A 548 -29.49 -4.05 -20.24
CA SER A 548 -29.67 -5.39 -19.67
C SER A 548 -31.07 -5.56 -19.07
N TYR A 549 -31.53 -4.59 -18.29
CA TYR A 549 -32.88 -4.57 -17.74
C TYR A 549 -33.94 -4.60 -18.85
N ASN A 550 -33.86 -3.70 -19.82
CA ASN A 550 -34.84 -3.62 -20.93
C ASN A 550 -34.88 -4.88 -21.80
N ARG A 551 -33.80 -5.67 -21.83
CA ARG A 551 -33.73 -6.94 -22.55
C ARG A 551 -34.41 -8.08 -21.76
N ASN A 552 -34.22 -8.12 -20.45
CA ASN A 552 -34.56 -9.29 -19.63
C ASN A 552 -35.79 -9.09 -18.75
N LEU A 553 -36.16 -7.85 -18.43
CA LEU A 553 -37.25 -7.47 -17.54
C LEU A 553 -37.24 -8.26 -16.21
N THR A 554 -36.10 -8.24 -15.52
CA THR A 554 -35.92 -8.94 -14.24
C THR A 554 -35.87 -7.96 -13.05
N LYS A 555 -36.26 -8.45 -11.87
CA LYS A 555 -36.19 -7.70 -10.61
C LYS A 555 -34.76 -7.33 -10.26
N GLU A 556 -33.82 -8.26 -10.45
CA GLU A 556 -32.41 -8.08 -10.15
C GLU A 556 -31.80 -7.01 -11.06
N GLY A 557 -32.17 -7.01 -12.36
CA GLY A 557 -31.73 -5.99 -13.31
C GLY A 557 -32.26 -4.60 -12.96
N LEU A 558 -33.51 -4.51 -12.50
CA LEU A 558 -34.11 -3.24 -12.05
C LEU A 558 -33.39 -2.70 -10.81
N LYS A 559 -33.10 -3.55 -9.82
CA LYS A 559 -32.38 -3.16 -8.60
C LYS A 559 -30.93 -2.76 -8.86
N ASP A 560 -30.22 -3.46 -9.74
CA ASP A 560 -28.87 -3.09 -10.16
C ASP A 560 -28.86 -1.71 -10.83
N LEU A 561 -29.84 -1.44 -11.70
CA LEU A 561 -30.02 -0.14 -12.34
C LEU A 561 -30.26 0.97 -11.30
N GLU A 562 -31.17 0.76 -10.35
CA GLU A 562 -31.45 1.72 -9.29
C GLU A 562 -30.24 1.99 -8.40
N LEU A 563 -29.51 0.94 -8.01
CA LEU A 563 -28.29 1.06 -7.22
C LEU A 563 -27.24 1.90 -7.95
N LYS A 564 -26.97 1.60 -9.23
CA LYS A 564 -26.01 2.35 -10.05
C LYS A 564 -26.43 3.79 -10.28
N ALA A 565 -27.73 4.04 -10.51
CA ALA A 565 -28.26 5.39 -10.67
C ALA A 565 -28.16 6.22 -9.38
N ASN A 566 -28.49 5.64 -8.22
CA ASN A 566 -28.32 6.30 -6.92
C ASN A 566 -26.84 6.57 -6.63
N ASN A 567 -25.95 5.60 -6.87
CA ASN A 567 -24.52 5.79 -6.70
C ASN A 567 -23.97 6.91 -7.58
N TYR A 568 -24.45 7.03 -8.82
CA TYR A 568 -24.07 8.14 -9.69
C TYR A 568 -24.53 9.49 -9.09
N ILE A 569 -25.80 9.61 -8.68
CA ILE A 569 -26.34 10.86 -8.13
C ILE A 569 -25.60 11.29 -6.85
N SER A 570 -25.19 10.34 -6.01
CA SER A 570 -24.51 10.63 -4.74
C SER A 570 -23.04 11.03 -4.89
N ASN A 571 -22.37 10.58 -5.97
CA ASN A 571 -20.90 10.71 -6.11
C ASN A 571 -20.48 11.64 -7.26
N THR A 572 -21.40 12.17 -8.06
CA THR A 572 -21.04 12.98 -9.23
C THR A 572 -20.94 14.46 -8.87
N ILE A 573 -19.79 15.07 -9.15
CA ILE A 573 -19.51 16.49 -8.86
C ILE A 573 -19.98 17.41 -10.01
N VAL A 574 -19.81 16.99 -11.26
CA VAL A 574 -20.04 17.82 -12.46
C VAL A 574 -21.51 17.83 -12.90
N GLY A 575 -22.22 16.70 -12.78
CA GLY A 575 -23.66 16.59 -12.99
C GLY A 575 -24.13 16.65 -14.45
N LYS A 576 -23.23 16.42 -15.42
CA LYS A 576 -23.51 16.39 -16.87
C LYS A 576 -24.69 15.50 -17.24
N TYR A 577 -24.83 14.33 -16.60
CA TYR A 577 -25.94 13.39 -16.86
C TYR A 577 -26.98 13.31 -15.74
N GLU A 578 -26.89 14.16 -14.72
CA GLU A 578 -27.72 14.08 -13.52
C GLU A 578 -29.22 14.05 -13.82
N LYS A 579 -29.69 14.96 -14.70
CA LYS A 579 -31.09 15.02 -15.11
C LYS A 579 -31.57 13.70 -15.73
N ARG A 580 -30.78 13.14 -16.65
CA ARG A 580 -31.11 11.91 -17.36
C ARG A 580 -31.09 10.71 -16.41
N VAL A 581 -30.11 10.62 -15.52
CA VAL A 581 -30.03 9.57 -14.51
C VAL A 581 -31.20 9.64 -13.53
N LYS A 582 -31.62 10.85 -13.12
CA LYS A 582 -32.83 11.05 -12.30
C LYS A 582 -34.10 10.60 -13.02
N GLU A 583 -34.22 10.85 -14.31
CA GLU A 583 -35.35 10.38 -15.13
C GLU A 583 -35.38 8.84 -15.24
N ILE A 584 -34.20 8.20 -15.44
CA ILE A 584 -34.05 6.74 -15.44
C ILE A 584 -34.45 6.17 -14.07
N LEU A 585 -33.91 6.70 -12.98
CA LEU A 585 -34.19 6.25 -11.61
C LEU A 585 -35.68 6.39 -11.28
N LYS A 586 -36.30 7.53 -11.61
CA LYS A 586 -37.73 7.74 -11.40
C LYS A 586 -38.58 6.72 -12.17
N SER A 587 -38.17 6.42 -13.41
CA SER A 587 -38.86 5.41 -14.23
C SER A 587 -38.72 4.00 -13.64
N ALA A 588 -37.53 3.64 -13.17
CA ALA A 588 -37.27 2.38 -12.48
C ALA A 588 -38.15 2.21 -11.23
N GLN A 589 -38.19 3.25 -10.37
CA GLN A 589 -39.00 3.27 -9.17
C GLN A 589 -40.51 3.20 -9.45
N ASN A 590 -40.96 3.80 -10.56
CA ASN A 590 -42.36 3.69 -10.99
C ASN A 590 -42.71 2.26 -11.41
N ILE A 591 -41.81 1.58 -12.12
CA ILE A 591 -41.98 0.17 -12.49
C ILE A 591 -42.01 -0.71 -11.24
N GLU A 592 -41.12 -0.47 -10.28
CA GLU A 592 -41.08 -1.24 -9.03
C GLU A 592 -42.39 -1.08 -8.23
N LYS A 593 -42.92 0.14 -8.14
CA LYS A 593 -44.21 0.46 -7.51
C LYS A 593 -45.42 -0.08 -8.27
N GLY A 594 -45.24 -0.48 -9.52
CA GLY A 594 -46.26 -0.99 -10.43
C GLY A 594 -46.89 0.09 -11.30
N ILE A 595 -47.09 -0.25 -12.56
CA ILE A 595 -47.69 0.57 -13.61
C ILE A 595 -49.07 0.02 -13.93
N GLU A 596 -50.04 0.91 -14.02
CA GLU A 596 -51.38 0.53 -14.42
C GLU A 596 -51.43 0.28 -15.94
N MET A 597 -51.88 -0.90 -16.34
CA MET A 597 -51.95 -1.31 -17.74
C MET A 597 -53.07 -2.31 -18.01
N ASP A 598 -53.56 -2.30 -19.24
CA ASP A 598 -54.50 -3.30 -19.75
C ASP A 598 -53.78 -4.62 -20.02
N THR A 599 -54.38 -5.71 -19.53
CA THR A 599 -54.02 -7.08 -19.87
C THR A 599 -55.12 -7.69 -20.72
N GLU A 600 -54.79 -8.15 -21.92
CA GLU A 600 -55.73 -8.82 -22.83
C GLU A 600 -55.58 -10.33 -22.73
N TYR A 601 -56.69 -11.06 -22.65
CA TYR A 601 -56.67 -12.51 -22.50
C TYR A 601 -57.22 -13.20 -23.74
N HIS A 602 -56.39 -14.02 -24.37
CA HIS A 602 -56.72 -14.84 -25.52
C HIS A 602 -56.60 -16.33 -25.17
N LEU A 603 -57.59 -17.12 -25.56
CA LEU A 603 -57.54 -18.58 -25.44
C LEU A 603 -57.28 -19.17 -26.80
N LYS A 604 -56.35 -20.12 -26.88
CA LYS A 604 -56.04 -20.85 -28.10
C LYS A 604 -56.16 -22.35 -27.87
N SER A 605 -56.78 -23.05 -28.81
CA SER A 605 -56.87 -24.52 -28.79
C SER A 605 -56.65 -25.08 -30.19
N SER A 606 -56.13 -26.32 -30.24
CA SER A 606 -55.97 -27.07 -31.49
C SER A 606 -57.30 -27.45 -32.13
N ASN A 607 -58.37 -27.54 -31.33
CA ASN A 607 -59.73 -27.78 -31.78
C ASN A 607 -60.63 -26.60 -31.39
N PRO A 608 -61.69 -26.29 -32.16
CA PRO A 608 -62.63 -25.24 -31.79
C PRO A 608 -63.20 -25.46 -30.38
N ILE A 609 -63.18 -24.41 -29.55
CA ILE A 609 -63.76 -24.47 -28.20
C ILE A 609 -65.26 -24.24 -28.33
N GLU A 610 -66.01 -25.33 -28.55
CA GLU A 610 -67.47 -25.32 -28.59
C GLU A 610 -68.05 -25.14 -27.19
N SER A 611 -68.35 -23.90 -26.82
CA SER A 611 -68.86 -23.58 -25.49
C SER A 611 -70.08 -22.66 -25.53
N ASN A 612 -71.00 -22.88 -24.60
CA ASN A 612 -72.07 -21.94 -24.30
C ASN A 612 -71.51 -20.72 -23.55
N LYS A 613 -70.52 -20.95 -22.68
CA LYS A 613 -69.95 -19.93 -21.81
C LYS A 613 -68.50 -20.27 -21.46
N VAL A 614 -67.65 -19.26 -21.52
CA VAL A 614 -66.27 -19.27 -21.01
C VAL A 614 -66.17 -18.22 -19.91
N VAL A 615 -65.67 -18.60 -18.74
CA VAL A 615 -65.35 -17.69 -17.64
C VAL A 615 -63.87 -17.82 -17.30
N LEU A 616 -63.12 -16.74 -17.42
CA LEU A 616 -61.73 -16.67 -16.98
C LEU A 616 -61.68 -15.90 -15.66
N LYS A 617 -61.31 -16.60 -14.59
CA LYS A 617 -60.93 -16.00 -13.32
C LYS A 617 -59.43 -15.70 -13.35
N VAL A 618 -59.09 -14.45 -13.17
CA VAL A 618 -57.71 -13.95 -13.08
C VAL A 618 -57.47 -13.50 -11.66
N ASN A 619 -56.49 -14.10 -10.98
CA ASN A 619 -55.98 -13.61 -9.70
C ASN A 619 -54.65 -12.90 -9.96
N VAL A 620 -54.56 -11.65 -9.52
CA VAL A 620 -53.33 -10.86 -9.57
C VAL A 620 -53.11 -10.28 -8.18
N ASN A 621 -52.00 -10.62 -7.53
CA ASN A 621 -51.67 -10.15 -6.17
C ASN A 621 -52.83 -10.34 -5.17
N ASN A 622 -53.46 -11.52 -5.16
CA ASN A 622 -54.64 -11.86 -4.33
C ASN A 622 -55.93 -11.11 -4.67
N LYS A 623 -56.00 -10.39 -5.80
CA LYS A 623 -57.22 -9.75 -6.28
C LYS A 623 -57.81 -10.56 -7.42
N ASP A 624 -59.00 -11.12 -7.18
CA ASP A 624 -59.76 -11.84 -8.19
C ASP A 624 -60.48 -10.88 -9.14
N SER A 625 -60.50 -11.21 -10.43
CA SER A 625 -61.27 -10.55 -11.46
C SER A 625 -61.80 -11.60 -12.45
N TYR A 626 -62.94 -11.33 -13.06
CA TYR A 626 -63.66 -12.31 -13.88
C TYR A 626 -63.96 -11.72 -15.25
N LEU A 627 -63.64 -12.47 -16.31
CA LEU A 627 -64.04 -12.19 -17.68
C LEU A 627 -65.00 -13.27 -18.15
N GLU A 628 -66.03 -12.88 -18.90
CA GLU A 628 -67.02 -13.81 -19.43
C GLU A 628 -67.23 -13.59 -20.93
N ARG A 629 -67.21 -14.69 -21.69
CA ARG A 629 -67.58 -14.71 -23.10
C ARG A 629 -68.63 -15.80 -23.33
N LYS A 630 -69.72 -15.45 -24.03
CA LYS A 630 -70.81 -16.39 -24.36
C LYS A 630 -70.73 -16.81 -25.82
N ASN A 631 -71.22 -18.02 -26.10
CA ASN A 631 -71.42 -18.59 -27.44
C ASN A 631 -70.19 -18.49 -28.33
N THR A 632 -69.19 -19.35 -28.07
CA THR A 632 -67.95 -19.38 -28.86
C THR A 632 -67.84 -20.68 -29.65
N ASN A 633 -67.34 -20.57 -30.87
CA ASN A 633 -66.95 -21.71 -31.70
C ASN A 633 -65.74 -21.32 -32.56
N ASP A 634 -64.65 -20.97 -31.88
CA ASP A 634 -63.40 -20.56 -32.52
C ASP A 634 -62.22 -21.25 -31.84
N THR A 635 -61.11 -21.30 -32.55
CA THR A 635 -59.79 -21.78 -32.11
C THR A 635 -58.96 -20.69 -31.43
N ASP A 636 -59.26 -19.40 -31.66
CA ASP A 636 -58.67 -18.25 -30.97
C ASP A 636 -59.80 -17.35 -30.44
N ILE A 637 -59.93 -17.26 -29.11
CA ILE A 637 -61.02 -16.54 -28.45
C ILE A 637 -60.43 -15.40 -27.64
N TYR A 638 -60.74 -14.16 -28.03
CA TYR A 638 -60.55 -13.00 -27.16
C TYR A 638 -61.63 -13.00 -26.06
N VAL A 639 -61.19 -13.18 -24.81
CA VAL A 639 -62.08 -13.27 -23.65
C VAL A 639 -62.44 -11.88 -23.14
N GLY A 640 -61.47 -10.95 -23.15
CA GLY A 640 -61.64 -9.57 -22.68
C GLY A 640 -60.31 -8.98 -22.20
N SER A 641 -60.38 -7.76 -21.66
CA SER A 641 -59.26 -7.10 -21.00
C SER A 641 -59.57 -6.72 -19.56
N ILE A 642 -58.54 -6.66 -18.71
CA ILE A 642 -58.64 -6.17 -17.34
C ILE A 642 -57.53 -5.16 -17.09
N TYR A 643 -57.85 -4.10 -16.37
CA TYR A 643 -56.89 -3.09 -15.96
C TYR A 643 -56.27 -3.46 -14.61
N PHE A 644 -54.96 -3.73 -14.58
CA PHE A 644 -54.22 -4.06 -13.37
C PHE A 644 -53.04 -3.13 -13.16
N LYS A 645 -52.69 -2.91 -11.88
CA LYS A 645 -51.41 -2.35 -11.49
C LYS A 645 -50.38 -3.46 -11.42
N ILE A 646 -49.44 -3.47 -12.37
CA ILE A 646 -48.49 -4.55 -12.60
C ILE A 646 -47.06 -4.06 -12.38
N ASN A 647 -46.27 -4.81 -11.62
CA ASN A 647 -44.82 -4.63 -11.48
C ASN A 647 -44.07 -5.90 -11.89
N ILE A 648 -42.74 -5.85 -11.85
CA ILE A 648 -41.85 -6.96 -12.24
C ILE A 648 -42.02 -8.24 -11.39
N LEU A 649 -42.66 -8.12 -10.22
CA LEU A 649 -42.93 -9.21 -9.27
C LEU A 649 -44.36 -9.74 -9.35
N THR A 650 -45.19 -9.14 -10.20
CA THR A 650 -46.60 -9.51 -10.27
C THR A 650 -46.72 -10.89 -10.88
N GLU A 651 -47.34 -11.79 -10.14
CA GLU A 651 -47.68 -13.14 -10.57
C GLU A 651 -49.16 -13.22 -10.90
N PHE A 652 -49.48 -14.01 -11.93
CA PHE A 652 -50.85 -14.26 -12.35
C PHE A 652 -51.20 -15.72 -12.08
N ASP A 653 -52.34 -15.93 -11.43
CA ASP A 653 -52.99 -17.23 -11.39
C ASP A 653 -54.27 -17.18 -12.22
N LEU A 654 -54.39 -18.10 -13.15
CA LEU A 654 -55.52 -18.20 -14.05
C LEU A 654 -56.32 -19.46 -13.77
N THR A 655 -57.63 -19.30 -13.63
CA THR A 655 -58.58 -20.41 -13.59
C THR A 655 -59.62 -20.20 -14.67
N LEU A 656 -59.67 -21.11 -15.64
CA LEU A 656 -60.58 -21.06 -16.76
C LEU A 656 -61.69 -22.09 -16.57
N TYR A 657 -62.94 -21.65 -16.68
CA TYR A 657 -64.14 -22.47 -16.67
C TYR A 657 -64.77 -22.46 -18.08
N VAL A 658 -64.94 -23.63 -18.68
CA VAL A 658 -65.56 -23.80 -20.01
C VAL A 658 -66.81 -24.65 -19.85
N THR A 659 -67.98 -24.07 -20.10
CA THR A 659 -69.27 -24.76 -20.08
C THR A 659 -69.66 -25.15 -21.50
N ASP A 660 -69.75 -26.45 -21.77
CA ASP A 660 -70.12 -26.96 -23.10
C ASP A 660 -71.61 -26.71 -23.44
N LYS A 661 -72.02 -27.08 -24.66
CA LYS A 661 -73.42 -26.94 -25.11
C LYS A 661 -74.44 -27.73 -24.29
N LYS A 662 -73.99 -28.76 -23.56
CA LYS A 662 -74.80 -29.63 -22.70
C LYS A 662 -74.85 -29.14 -21.26
N GLY A 663 -74.14 -28.07 -20.92
CA GLY A 663 -74.06 -27.52 -19.57
C GLY A 663 -73.00 -28.16 -18.68
N VAL A 664 -72.10 -28.99 -19.23
CA VAL A 664 -71.00 -29.61 -18.47
C VAL A 664 -69.83 -28.63 -18.40
N GLU A 665 -69.36 -28.35 -17.17
CA GLU A 665 -68.24 -27.44 -16.93
C GLU A 665 -66.89 -28.19 -16.83
N LYS A 666 -65.88 -27.69 -17.54
CA LYS A 666 -64.48 -28.12 -17.43
C LYS A 666 -63.64 -26.99 -16.84
N GLN A 667 -62.68 -27.35 -15.98
CA GLN A 667 -61.81 -26.40 -15.30
C GLN A 667 -60.34 -26.61 -15.69
N TYR A 668 -59.65 -25.51 -16.03
CA TYR A 668 -58.24 -25.48 -16.37
C TYR A 668 -57.49 -24.46 -15.50
N PHE A 669 -56.23 -24.74 -15.20
CA PHE A 669 -55.42 -23.87 -14.34
C PHE A 669 -54.02 -23.62 -14.89
N ALA A 670 -53.50 -22.43 -14.63
CA ALA A 670 -52.09 -22.09 -14.71
C ALA A 670 -51.77 -21.11 -13.57
N SER A 671 -50.76 -21.41 -12.77
CA SER A 671 -50.35 -20.60 -11.61
C SER A 671 -48.91 -20.12 -11.76
N GLU A 672 -48.52 -19.15 -10.95
CA GLU A 672 -47.15 -18.60 -10.89
C GLU A 672 -46.66 -18.05 -12.25
N ILE A 673 -47.58 -17.54 -13.09
CA ILE A 673 -47.23 -16.95 -14.38
C ILE A 673 -46.51 -15.63 -14.13
N LYS A 674 -45.27 -15.52 -14.59
CA LYS A 674 -44.43 -14.33 -14.38
C LYS A 674 -44.58 -13.34 -15.53
N ILE A 675 -44.12 -12.11 -15.31
CA ILE A 675 -44.04 -11.09 -16.37
C ILE A 675 -43.29 -11.57 -17.61
N SER A 676 -42.22 -12.36 -17.42
CA SER A 676 -41.45 -12.96 -18.51
C SER A 676 -42.23 -13.96 -19.37
N ASP A 677 -43.37 -14.44 -18.89
CA ASP A 677 -44.24 -15.41 -19.57
C ASP A 677 -45.39 -14.73 -20.33
N LEU A 678 -45.61 -13.44 -20.08
CA LEU A 678 -46.59 -12.65 -20.82
C LEU A 678 -46.20 -12.55 -22.30
N ASN A 679 -47.19 -12.33 -23.16
CA ASN A 679 -47.12 -12.42 -24.62
C ASN A 679 -46.75 -13.80 -25.20
N LYS A 680 -46.34 -14.77 -24.38
CA LYS A 680 -46.14 -16.17 -24.78
C LYS A 680 -47.44 -16.98 -24.65
N GLN A 681 -47.46 -18.16 -25.27
CA GLN A 681 -48.54 -19.13 -25.06
C GLN A 681 -48.24 -19.94 -23.79
N ILE A 682 -49.17 -19.96 -22.86
CA ILE A 682 -49.06 -20.63 -21.57
C ILE A 682 -50.07 -21.79 -21.58
N ALA A 683 -49.60 -23.01 -21.38
CA ALA A 683 -50.48 -24.17 -21.32
C ALA A 683 -51.22 -24.22 -19.97
N MET A 684 -52.55 -24.19 -20.00
CA MET A 684 -53.42 -24.45 -18.86
C MET A 684 -53.83 -25.92 -18.86
N LYS A 685 -53.67 -26.60 -17.72
CA LYS A 685 -53.96 -28.04 -17.59
C LYS A 685 -55.36 -28.27 -17.05
N SER A 686 -56.09 -29.22 -17.66
CA SER A 686 -57.38 -29.69 -17.13
C SER A 686 -57.18 -30.46 -15.83
N LYS A 687 -58.07 -30.25 -14.86
CA LYS A 687 -58.06 -30.98 -13.58
C LYS A 687 -58.35 -32.48 -13.75
N ASN A 688 -59.13 -32.86 -14.76
CA ASN A 688 -59.77 -34.18 -14.80
C ASN A 688 -59.34 -35.07 -15.97
N ASN A 689 -58.92 -34.51 -17.11
CA ASN A 689 -58.85 -35.29 -18.37
C ASN A 689 -57.51 -35.23 -19.12
N GLY A 690 -56.47 -34.57 -18.58
CA GLY A 690 -55.17 -34.42 -19.28
C GLY A 690 -55.20 -33.48 -20.50
N ASP A 691 -56.39 -33.06 -20.95
CA ASP A 691 -56.56 -32.01 -21.97
C ASP A 691 -55.88 -30.70 -21.53
N SER A 692 -55.37 -29.93 -22.49
CA SER A 692 -54.81 -28.60 -22.25
C SER A 692 -55.42 -27.55 -23.18
N ILE A 693 -55.49 -26.32 -22.68
CA ILE A 693 -55.85 -25.12 -23.45
C ILE A 693 -54.71 -24.14 -23.27
N GLU A 694 -54.29 -23.46 -24.34
CA GLU A 694 -53.29 -22.41 -24.22
C GLU A 694 -53.97 -21.07 -23.93
N VAL A 695 -53.38 -20.28 -23.04
CA VAL A 695 -53.75 -18.89 -22.80
C VAL A 695 -52.58 -18.00 -23.20
N ARG A 696 -52.88 -16.89 -23.87
CA ARG A 696 -51.93 -15.82 -24.15
C ARG A 696 -52.44 -14.56 -23.47
N ILE A 697 -51.66 -14.07 -22.50
CA ILE A 697 -51.90 -12.78 -21.86
C ILE A 697 -51.10 -11.74 -22.63
N ARG A 698 -51.75 -10.80 -23.33
CA ARG A 698 -51.05 -9.73 -24.04
C ARG A 698 -50.95 -8.48 -23.18
N ILE A 699 -49.76 -7.89 -23.18
CA ILE A 699 -49.48 -6.60 -22.56
C ILE A 699 -48.62 -5.74 -23.49
N ASN A 700 -48.71 -4.42 -23.34
CA ASN A 700 -47.78 -3.51 -23.99
C ASN A 700 -46.47 -3.44 -23.18
N GLU A 701 -45.51 -4.33 -23.46
CA GLU A 701 -44.21 -4.40 -22.78
C GLU A 701 -43.41 -3.09 -22.83
N ASN A 702 -43.69 -2.21 -23.78
CA ASN A 702 -43.03 -0.90 -23.84
C ASN A 702 -43.32 -0.03 -22.61
N ASN A 703 -44.39 -0.32 -21.87
CA ASN A 703 -44.69 0.34 -20.60
C ASN A 703 -43.77 -0.12 -19.46
N LEU A 704 -43.14 -1.30 -19.57
CA LEU A 704 -42.21 -1.85 -18.58
C LEU A 704 -40.74 -1.58 -18.93
N LYS A 705 -40.47 -1.01 -20.11
CA LYS A 705 -39.13 -0.60 -20.55
C LYS A 705 -38.90 0.87 -20.20
N ILE A 706 -37.68 1.17 -19.74
CA ILE A 706 -37.25 2.54 -19.47
C ILE A 706 -36.65 3.10 -20.77
N LYS A 707 -37.10 4.29 -21.17
CA LYS A 707 -36.68 4.95 -22.42
C LYS A 707 -35.35 5.67 -22.29
#